data_AF-A0AA51R9R8-F1
#
_entry.id   AF-A0AA51R9R8-F1
#
_cell.length_a   1.000
_cell.length_b   1.000
_cell.length_c   1.000
_cell.angle_alpha   90.00
_cell.angle_beta   90.00
_cell.angle_gamma   90.00
#
_symmetry.space_group_name_H-M   'P 1'
#
loop_
_entity.id
_entity.type
_entity.pdbx_description
1 polymer ?
#
loop_
_entity_poly.entity_id
_entity_poly.type
_entity_poly.pdbx_seq_one_letter_code
_entity_poly.pdbx_strand_id
1 'polypeptide(L)'
;MRPIALDVRSFMASPIEKKFILLRSEKADKDLKYLQNFAIPKILNRKDADKMPGVWGTLGYADNTPVDWEGQLFCSNEGNDKFEDKSTVGEEVKLIKEMYPELDLQNDVKEKVVNLSELDIPYPDIFALEEIPKLRLDAFLGPDQGALAFYQHQRENNEAAELDYILPIATTAHNTNERDRLTYIFNALPHKAIEAVPGIPNRYRLSTQYKQEEFIVKVLVFKRAYRKNKEKDLPSNSQEIVELIEDELASYKTGLFVKDHQLLVMNDKGKFRNANFGSIKESKKTLLLLHGTFASTKGSFGEVYDWLHDFLKEGNYEQVIAFDHPTFFWDAEGNIKKMFSMLNDLDIQAFDQEVDVIGTSQGGLLAQFLANYGQDSIRVGKVALVASGNGVGYLTFAEGMAFGFKMLKKVMRKIGIGAPVVFISALLQHSFEWVIKQPGMEVMKPGSEALNKIIYNTPIRESTRYLPVAGNYENNGWGARKLELGIDKILSEHNDWVISTKNQFSLPSQYVAIEGYNPAKYKKYMIDDALHGRLIEKQDCKDKIESFFFTEEAEKVDYNKLKSIDHFDAHCHLFGRNVITGRLILMLLGDIVEYLDQDNPDEQREPISTREGEGSEHGIGRVIRNVFNYFLFNKGARQMLDDLEEDYWETRAHQPKTFRYIPLMFDLEMTFRNDYDADNAASVIAEKMQEFKVKHAEFLDQMDSLVQRFEENGEFIFSDEKVPNEDSVRILKYAKKIIKGLNLVNASVLEDAKNSYKTQKQELEQLKTLYGNDIFPFLAVDPRREGMAQEVEENIGKDKVFHGVKLYTPNGYSPTDLNLFDPEKAFVHGTSLYKWCEENQIPIMAHCSDSGFATFTDRIQIYGDLCTQEEDTSDNDYTYKLVFKDKAYHDFEYNLLQGGFDKSIKERAHRLNHPTLWRKVLEKYPDLKICLAHFGGGSHEWQEEIKRLILDFDNVYTDLSCQTKPEMLQTIAERYFKTDTADNQKIRSRIMYGSDYFLNMLQGIAFKNYYGNFQKAFSEQHMEYMSVKVVKEYLGV
;
A
#
# COMPACT_ATOMS: atom_id res chain seq x y z
N MET A 1 40.33 -4.59 -15.18
CA MET A 1 40.09 -3.90 -13.89
C MET A 1 41.38 -3.92 -13.08
N ARG A 2 41.51 -3.09 -12.05
CA ARG A 2 42.66 -3.07 -11.13
C ARG A 2 42.21 -3.16 -9.67
N PRO A 3 43.01 -3.73 -8.77
CA PRO A 3 42.69 -3.77 -7.34
C PRO A 3 42.96 -2.42 -6.67
N ILE A 4 42.11 -2.01 -5.73
CA ILE A 4 42.30 -0.91 -4.79
C ILE A 4 42.37 -1.53 -3.39
N ALA A 5 43.53 -1.43 -2.75
CA ALA A 5 43.69 -1.87 -1.37
C ALA A 5 42.94 -0.93 -0.42
N LEU A 6 42.22 -1.45 0.58
CA LEU A 6 41.48 -0.64 1.57
C LEU A 6 42.41 -0.03 2.64
N ASP A 7 43.46 0.68 2.20
CA ASP A 7 44.44 1.36 3.05
C ASP A 7 44.13 2.87 3.21
N VAL A 8 44.94 3.58 4.00
CA VAL A 8 44.79 5.02 4.25
C VAL A 8 44.72 5.85 2.95
N ARG A 9 45.38 5.41 1.87
CA ARG A 9 45.36 6.12 0.59
C ARG A 9 43.99 6.02 -0.07
N SER A 10 43.27 4.93 0.12
CA SER A 10 41.92 4.76 -0.45
C SER A 10 40.91 5.73 0.15
N PHE A 11 41.11 6.14 1.40
CA PHE A 11 40.23 7.05 2.12
C PHE A 11 40.64 8.52 2.06
N MET A 12 41.53 8.94 1.15
CA MET A 12 42.06 10.32 1.16
C MET A 12 41.02 11.43 0.98
N ALA A 13 39.82 11.14 0.46
CA ALA A 13 38.71 12.10 0.43
C ALA A 13 38.01 12.28 1.80
N SER A 14 38.20 11.35 2.74
CA SER A 14 37.72 11.40 4.12
C SER A 14 38.65 10.57 5.03
N PRO A 15 39.92 11.00 5.23
CA PRO A 15 40.96 10.13 5.79
C PRO A 15 40.76 9.84 7.28
N ILE A 16 40.19 10.80 8.02
CA ILE A 16 39.91 10.67 9.46
C ILE A 16 38.70 9.77 9.68
N GLU A 17 37.64 9.94 8.89
CA GLU A 17 36.35 9.29 9.11
C GLU A 17 36.14 8.03 8.24
N LYS A 18 37.07 7.74 7.32
CA LYS A 18 37.03 6.62 6.35
C LYS A 18 35.69 6.47 5.61
N LYS A 19 35.03 7.58 5.28
CA LYS A 19 33.67 7.54 4.70
C LYS A 19 33.62 7.10 3.25
N PHE A 20 34.64 7.46 2.45
CA PHE A 20 34.62 7.23 1.00
C PHE A 20 35.95 6.71 0.48
N ILE A 21 35.86 5.64 -0.30
CA ILE A 21 36.93 5.09 -1.13
C ILE A 21 36.98 5.87 -2.45
N LEU A 22 38.17 6.32 -2.82
CA LEU A 22 38.40 7.04 -4.08
C LEU A 22 38.61 6.06 -5.26
N LEU A 23 37.73 6.11 -6.26
CA LEU A 23 37.80 5.29 -7.47
C LEU A 23 38.72 5.93 -8.51
N ARG A 24 39.86 5.30 -8.80
CA ARG A 24 40.97 5.93 -9.52
C ARG A 24 41.88 4.97 -10.30
N SER A 25 42.62 5.55 -11.24
CA SER A 25 43.53 4.87 -12.16
C SER A 25 44.90 4.63 -11.53
N GLU A 26 45.67 3.69 -12.08
CA GLU A 26 47.05 3.41 -11.64
C GLU A 26 47.97 4.63 -11.74
N LYS A 27 47.69 5.54 -12.68
CA LYS A 27 48.45 6.77 -12.86
C LYS A 27 48.21 7.73 -11.69
N ALA A 28 46.95 7.91 -11.29
CA ALA A 28 46.58 8.76 -10.17
C ALA A 28 47.13 8.22 -8.83
N ASP A 29 47.18 6.89 -8.66
CA ASP A 29 47.76 6.23 -7.48
C ASP A 29 49.23 6.58 -7.21
N LYS A 30 50.00 6.79 -8.28
CA LYS A 30 51.44 7.03 -8.19
C LYS A 30 51.78 8.49 -7.88
N ASP A 31 50.81 9.40 -7.92
CA ASP A 31 51.01 10.84 -7.70
C ASP A 31 50.19 11.36 -6.50
N LEU A 32 50.71 11.11 -5.30
CA LEU A 32 50.12 11.55 -4.03
C LEU A 32 49.97 13.08 -3.96
N LYS A 33 50.90 13.85 -4.53
CA LYS A 33 50.84 15.32 -4.51
C LYS A 33 49.70 15.81 -5.38
N TYR A 34 49.49 15.21 -6.55
CA TYR A 34 48.33 15.48 -7.39
C TYR A 34 47.01 15.18 -6.65
N LEU A 35 46.90 14.02 -6.00
CA LEU A 35 45.70 13.66 -5.25
C LEU A 35 45.41 14.66 -4.12
N GLN A 36 46.41 14.98 -3.30
CA GLN A 36 46.28 15.87 -2.13
C GLN A 36 46.04 17.34 -2.51
N ASN A 37 46.79 17.86 -3.48
CA ASN A 37 46.82 19.29 -3.77
C ASN A 37 45.83 19.71 -4.87
N PHE A 38 45.35 18.76 -5.68
CA PHE A 38 44.47 19.06 -6.82
C PHE A 38 43.15 18.29 -6.80
N ALA A 39 43.19 16.95 -6.77
CA ALA A 39 41.97 16.15 -6.93
C ALA A 39 41.03 16.28 -5.71
N ILE A 40 41.54 16.05 -4.50
CA ILE A 40 40.73 16.08 -3.27
C ILE A 40 40.08 17.45 -3.00
N PRO A 41 40.79 18.59 -3.12
CA PRO A 41 40.16 19.90 -2.98
C PRO A 41 38.97 20.11 -3.93
N LYS A 42 39.05 19.60 -5.17
CA LYS A 42 37.93 19.67 -6.14
C LYS A 42 36.76 18.77 -5.76
N ILE A 43 37.04 17.55 -5.28
CA ILE A 43 36.02 16.61 -4.79
C ILE A 43 35.25 17.22 -3.62
N LEU A 44 35.96 17.79 -2.64
CA LEU A 44 35.38 18.37 -1.43
C LEU A 44 34.62 19.66 -1.71
N ASN A 45 35.14 20.53 -2.57
CA ASN A 45 34.49 21.78 -2.97
C ASN A 45 33.39 21.59 -4.03
N ARG A 46 33.11 20.34 -4.46
CA ARG A 46 32.12 19.97 -5.48
C ARG A 46 32.24 20.78 -6.76
N LYS A 47 33.46 20.91 -7.30
CA LYS A 47 33.73 21.77 -8.46
C LYS A 47 34.70 21.13 -9.45
N ASP A 48 34.32 21.11 -10.73
CA ASP A 48 35.14 20.61 -11.85
C ASP A 48 35.70 19.18 -11.59
N ALA A 49 34.88 18.30 -10.99
CA ALA A 49 35.29 16.95 -10.57
C ALA A 49 35.58 16.03 -11.77
N ASP A 50 35.01 16.30 -12.93
CA ASP A 50 35.29 15.64 -14.20
C ASP A 50 36.69 15.94 -14.75
N LYS A 51 37.27 17.08 -14.38
CA LYS A 51 38.59 17.54 -14.83
C LYS A 51 39.73 16.98 -13.96
N MET A 52 39.56 15.77 -13.44
CA MET A 52 40.54 15.06 -12.63
C MET A 52 41.00 13.78 -13.35
N PRO A 53 42.03 13.87 -14.21
CA PRO A 53 42.57 12.70 -14.89
C PRO A 53 42.85 11.55 -13.92
N GLY A 54 42.35 10.37 -14.26
CA GLY A 54 42.53 9.17 -13.46
C GLY A 54 41.72 9.10 -12.16
N VAL A 55 40.81 10.02 -11.87
CA VAL A 55 39.88 9.91 -10.72
C VAL A 55 38.47 10.14 -11.21
N TRP A 56 37.57 9.18 -11.03
CA TRP A 56 36.26 9.22 -11.69
C TRP A 56 35.06 9.02 -10.76
N GLY A 57 35.29 8.69 -9.49
CA GLY A 57 34.19 8.62 -8.53
C GLY A 57 34.62 8.29 -7.10
N THR A 58 33.62 8.15 -6.23
CA THR A 58 33.81 7.68 -4.85
C THR A 58 32.76 6.65 -4.47
N LEU A 59 33.13 5.72 -3.59
CA LEU A 59 32.26 4.65 -3.09
C LEU A 59 32.29 4.60 -1.56
N GLY A 60 31.14 4.42 -0.91
CA GLY A 60 31.04 4.23 0.54
C GLY A 60 29.63 3.83 0.97
N TYR A 61 29.33 3.84 2.27
CA TYR A 61 27.96 3.67 2.75
C TYR A 61 27.08 4.88 2.44
N ALA A 62 25.79 4.65 2.18
CA ALA A 62 24.83 5.69 1.82
C ALA A 62 24.55 6.68 2.96
N ASP A 63 24.60 6.21 4.21
CA ASP A 63 24.41 7.01 5.42
C ASP A 63 25.68 7.75 5.88
N ASN A 64 26.79 7.61 5.15
CA ASN A 64 28.11 8.15 5.48
C ASN A 64 28.76 7.53 6.74
N THR A 65 28.36 6.33 7.13
CA THR A 65 29.11 5.57 8.14
C THR A 65 30.53 5.25 7.65
N PRO A 66 31.52 5.17 8.56
CA PRO A 66 32.87 4.77 8.21
C PRO A 66 32.89 3.39 7.54
N VAL A 67 33.66 3.25 6.47
CA VAL A 67 33.81 1.98 5.77
C VAL A 67 34.69 1.03 6.59
N ASP A 68 34.13 -0.13 6.89
CA ASP A 68 34.71 -1.22 7.68
C ASP A 68 34.86 -2.52 6.88
N TRP A 69 34.84 -2.43 5.55
CA TRP A 69 34.88 -3.59 4.65
C TRP A 69 36.24 -4.29 4.67
N GLU A 70 36.22 -5.60 4.42
CA GLU A 70 37.41 -6.42 4.22
C GLU A 70 37.54 -6.88 2.76
N GLY A 71 38.73 -7.34 2.36
CA GLY A 71 39.01 -7.84 1.01
C GLY A 71 39.57 -6.81 0.04
N GLN A 72 39.30 -6.99 -1.26
CA GLN A 72 39.83 -6.17 -2.35
C GLN A 72 38.72 -5.59 -3.22
N LEU A 73 38.74 -4.26 -3.38
CA LEU A 73 37.86 -3.57 -4.33
C LEU A 73 38.52 -3.56 -5.71
N PHE A 74 37.77 -3.88 -6.76
CA PHE A 74 38.28 -3.73 -8.13
C PHE A 74 37.56 -2.62 -8.87
N CYS A 75 38.30 -1.80 -9.61
CA CYS A 75 37.69 -0.77 -10.45
C CYS A 75 38.32 -0.69 -11.84
N SER A 76 37.60 -0.05 -12.77
CA SER A 76 38.16 0.33 -14.08
C SER A 76 39.26 1.36 -13.92
N ASN A 77 40.25 1.30 -14.82
CA ASN A 77 41.36 2.26 -14.90
C ASN A 77 40.85 3.61 -15.46
N GLU A 78 41.13 3.91 -16.74
CA GLU A 78 40.58 5.11 -17.41
C GLU A 78 39.16 4.90 -18.01
N GLY A 79 38.60 3.69 -17.85
CA GLY A 79 37.33 3.25 -18.46
C GLY A 79 37.54 2.51 -19.79
N ASN A 80 36.56 1.70 -20.18
CA ASN A 80 36.54 0.98 -21.45
C ASN A 80 35.80 1.81 -22.52
N ASP A 81 36.34 1.87 -23.73
CA ASP A 81 35.83 2.62 -24.89
C ASP A 81 35.54 1.72 -26.11
N LYS A 82 35.67 0.39 -25.93
CA LYS A 82 35.36 -0.62 -26.95
C LYS A 82 34.20 -1.48 -26.50
N PHE A 83 33.16 -1.50 -27.33
CA PHE A 83 31.92 -2.22 -27.05
C PHE A 83 31.70 -3.29 -28.11
N GLU A 84 31.50 -4.52 -27.68
CA GLU A 84 31.21 -5.63 -28.59
C GLU A 84 29.75 -5.58 -29.05
N ASP A 85 29.53 -5.76 -30.34
CA ASP A 85 28.19 -5.88 -30.92
C ASP A 85 27.44 -7.05 -30.29
N LYS A 86 26.15 -6.85 -29.97
CA LYS A 86 25.27 -7.84 -29.29
C LYS A 86 25.68 -8.23 -27.88
N SER A 87 26.64 -7.52 -27.29
CA SER A 87 26.84 -7.58 -25.84
C SER A 87 25.77 -6.73 -25.14
N THR A 88 25.42 -7.12 -23.91
CA THR A 88 24.43 -6.39 -23.11
C THR A 88 24.79 -4.91 -22.93
N VAL A 89 26.08 -4.60 -22.71
CA VAL A 89 26.56 -3.20 -22.66
C VAL A 89 26.53 -2.53 -24.03
N GLY A 90 26.90 -3.25 -25.09
CA GLY A 90 26.86 -2.73 -26.46
C GLY A 90 25.46 -2.31 -26.89
N GLU A 91 24.43 -3.03 -26.45
CA GLU A 91 23.03 -2.63 -26.69
C GLU A 91 22.67 -1.29 -26.02
N GLU A 92 23.10 -1.07 -24.77
CA GLU A 92 22.87 0.21 -24.09
C GLU A 92 23.61 1.36 -24.76
N VAL A 93 24.85 1.12 -25.22
CA VAL A 93 25.61 2.10 -26.00
C VAL A 93 24.92 2.43 -27.31
N LYS A 94 24.29 1.45 -27.97
CA LYS A 94 23.48 1.68 -29.17
C LYS A 94 22.26 2.56 -28.86
N LEU A 95 21.55 2.32 -27.77
CA LEU A 95 20.44 3.17 -27.36
C LEU A 95 20.90 4.59 -27.02
N ILE A 96 22.07 4.76 -26.38
CA ILE A 96 22.68 6.07 -26.15
C ILE A 96 23.00 6.78 -27.47
N LYS A 97 23.49 6.05 -28.48
CA LYS A 97 23.71 6.60 -29.82
C LYS A 97 22.40 7.02 -30.50
N GLU A 98 21.31 6.30 -30.27
CA GLU A 98 19.98 6.65 -30.78
C GLU A 98 19.38 7.86 -30.03
N MET A 99 19.68 8.05 -28.74
CA MET A 99 19.32 9.25 -27.97
C MET A 99 20.10 10.49 -28.44
N TYR A 100 21.38 10.31 -28.76
CA TYR A 100 22.28 11.38 -29.16
C TYR A 100 23.01 11.00 -30.46
N PRO A 101 22.38 11.19 -31.64
CA PRO A 101 22.89 10.74 -32.93
C PRO A 101 24.28 11.25 -33.30
N GLU A 102 24.73 12.36 -32.70
CA GLU A 102 26.04 12.96 -32.99
C GLU A 102 27.21 12.38 -32.20
N LEU A 103 26.96 11.50 -31.23
CA LEU A 103 27.99 10.96 -30.34
C LEU A 103 29.08 10.20 -31.09
N ASP A 104 30.34 10.54 -30.87
CA ASP A 104 31.44 9.66 -31.25
C ASP A 104 31.62 8.58 -30.19
N LEU A 105 31.16 7.36 -30.46
CA LEU A 105 31.16 6.27 -29.49
C LEU A 105 32.53 5.97 -28.88
N GLN A 106 33.62 6.19 -29.63
CA GLN A 106 34.97 5.89 -29.14
C GLN A 106 35.50 6.96 -28.18
N ASN A 107 35.12 8.23 -28.40
CA ASN A 107 35.66 9.36 -27.65
C ASN A 107 34.70 9.92 -26.60
N ASP A 108 33.40 9.76 -26.82
CA ASP A 108 32.35 10.42 -26.06
C ASP A 108 31.60 9.47 -25.12
N VAL A 109 31.85 8.16 -25.16
CA VAL A 109 31.25 7.16 -24.27
C VAL A 109 32.34 6.36 -23.57
N LYS A 110 32.21 6.18 -22.25
CA LYS A 110 33.14 5.39 -21.43
C LYS A 110 32.39 4.52 -20.42
N GLU A 111 32.71 3.23 -20.41
CA GLU A 111 32.27 2.31 -19.36
C GLU A 111 33.24 2.35 -18.18
N LYS A 112 32.70 2.68 -17.01
CA LYS A 112 33.36 2.56 -15.71
C LYS A 112 32.81 1.34 -15.00
N VAL A 113 33.69 0.61 -14.31
CA VAL A 113 33.33 -0.65 -13.67
C VAL A 113 33.80 -0.61 -12.22
N VAL A 114 32.94 -1.07 -11.31
CA VAL A 114 33.24 -1.35 -9.92
C VAL A 114 32.86 -2.81 -9.68
N ASN A 115 33.84 -3.65 -9.40
CA ASN A 115 33.61 -5.03 -9.02
C ASN A 115 33.79 -5.17 -7.51
N LEU A 116 32.69 -5.53 -6.87
CA LEU A 116 32.51 -5.66 -5.43
C LEU A 116 32.55 -7.13 -5.00
N SER A 117 32.86 -8.06 -5.92
CA SER A 117 32.79 -9.52 -5.70
C SER A 117 33.82 -10.07 -4.71
N GLU A 118 34.87 -9.30 -4.44
CA GLU A 118 35.95 -9.67 -3.51
C GLU A 118 35.94 -8.79 -2.24
N LEU A 119 34.80 -8.16 -1.94
CA LEU A 119 34.60 -7.36 -0.72
C LEU A 119 33.69 -8.06 0.27
N ASP A 120 34.16 -8.25 1.49
CA ASP A 120 33.28 -8.64 2.59
C ASP A 120 32.70 -7.37 3.23
N ILE A 121 31.44 -7.10 2.90
CA ILE A 121 30.67 -5.99 3.46
C ILE A 121 29.87 -6.53 4.64
N PRO A 122 30.02 -5.99 5.86
CA PRO A 122 29.30 -6.48 7.03
C PRO A 122 27.78 -6.42 6.87
N TYR A 123 27.10 -7.53 7.21
CA TYR A 123 25.65 -7.62 7.33
C TYR A 123 25.27 -7.88 8.78
N PRO A 124 24.09 -7.45 9.24
CA PRO A 124 23.54 -7.94 10.50
C PRO A 124 23.35 -9.47 10.43
N ASP A 125 23.55 -10.18 11.54
CA ASP A 125 23.38 -11.64 11.58
C ASP A 125 21.98 -12.09 11.16
N ILE A 126 20.95 -11.31 11.55
CA ILE A 126 19.57 -11.45 11.11
C ILE A 126 19.04 -10.06 10.74
N PHE A 127 18.53 -9.90 9.53
CA PHE A 127 18.14 -8.61 8.96
C PHE A 127 16.79 -8.67 8.23
N ALA A 128 16.09 -7.52 8.20
CA ALA A 128 15.03 -7.26 7.22
C ALA A 128 15.63 -6.90 5.85
N LEU A 129 14.87 -7.03 4.76
CA LEU A 129 15.34 -6.60 3.43
C LEU A 129 15.68 -5.10 3.39
N GLU A 130 14.98 -4.30 4.18
CA GLU A 130 15.19 -2.85 4.28
C GLU A 130 16.43 -2.49 5.10
N GLU A 131 16.95 -3.41 5.91
CA GLU A 131 18.17 -3.26 6.71
C GLU A 131 19.43 -3.70 5.96
N ILE A 132 19.30 -4.09 4.69
CA ILE A 132 20.46 -4.38 3.84
C ILE A 132 21.32 -3.12 3.72
N PRO A 133 22.65 -3.21 3.94
CA PRO A 133 23.54 -2.07 3.81
C PRO A 133 23.40 -1.43 2.43
N LYS A 134 23.15 -0.12 2.41
CA LYS A 134 23.07 0.65 1.16
C LYS A 134 24.41 1.30 0.86
N LEU A 135 24.88 1.15 -0.37
CA LEU A 135 26.10 1.75 -0.86
C LEU A 135 25.78 3.00 -1.66
N ARG A 136 26.71 3.97 -1.63
CA ARG A 136 26.65 5.18 -2.43
C ARG A 136 27.84 5.26 -3.36
N LEU A 137 27.54 5.37 -4.66
CA LEU A 137 28.49 5.64 -5.72
C LEU A 137 28.28 7.06 -6.24
N ASP A 138 29.28 7.91 -6.07
CA ASP A 138 29.32 9.22 -6.72
C ASP A 138 30.15 9.09 -8.01
N ALA A 139 29.50 9.19 -9.17
CA ALA A 139 30.18 9.21 -10.46
C ALA A 139 30.43 10.66 -10.90
N PHE A 140 31.69 11.04 -11.11
CA PHE A 140 32.06 12.41 -11.48
C PHE A 140 31.78 12.69 -12.96
N LEU A 141 31.13 13.81 -13.25
CA LEU A 141 30.60 14.17 -14.57
C LEU A 141 30.85 15.63 -14.89
N GLY A 142 31.12 15.89 -16.16
CA GLY A 142 31.22 17.25 -16.69
C GLY A 142 29.85 17.89 -16.92
N PRO A 143 29.80 19.22 -17.10
CA PRO A 143 28.57 19.96 -17.41
C PRO A 143 27.82 19.47 -18.65
N ASP A 144 28.50 18.81 -19.58
CA ASP A 144 27.93 18.24 -20.81
C ASP A 144 27.76 16.71 -20.75
N GLN A 145 27.90 16.08 -19.57
CA GLN A 145 27.87 14.63 -19.43
C GLN A 145 26.63 14.09 -18.72
N GLY A 146 26.17 12.94 -19.23
CA GLY A 146 25.17 12.06 -18.62
C GLY A 146 25.82 10.76 -18.14
N ALA A 147 25.07 9.98 -17.37
CA ALA A 147 25.48 8.63 -17.02
C ALA A 147 24.28 7.70 -16.84
N LEU A 148 24.52 6.41 -17.12
CA LEU A 148 23.58 5.31 -16.90
C LEU A 148 24.28 4.24 -16.05
N ALA A 149 23.73 3.92 -14.90
CA ALA A 149 24.30 2.93 -13.97
C ALA A 149 23.41 1.68 -13.88
N PHE A 150 24.04 0.51 -13.81
CA PHE A 150 23.35 -0.76 -13.67
C PHE A 150 24.24 -1.86 -13.10
N TYR A 151 23.62 -2.88 -12.52
CA TYR A 151 24.26 -4.12 -12.12
C TYR A 151 24.26 -5.15 -13.25
N GLN A 152 25.27 -6.02 -13.26
CA GLN A 152 25.34 -7.17 -14.14
C GLN A 152 25.61 -8.44 -13.30
N HIS A 153 24.70 -9.42 -13.37
CA HIS A 153 24.73 -10.63 -12.52
C HIS A 153 25.63 -11.76 -13.02
N GLN A 154 26.09 -11.73 -14.28
CA GLN A 154 26.89 -12.80 -14.89
C GLN A 154 28.13 -12.25 -15.59
N ARG A 155 29.23 -13.02 -15.52
CA ARG A 155 30.55 -12.64 -16.07
C ARG A 155 30.59 -12.59 -17.60
N GLU A 156 29.77 -13.41 -18.26
CA GLU A 156 29.67 -13.43 -19.72
C GLU A 156 28.77 -12.29 -20.23
N ASN A 157 29.32 -11.49 -21.15
CA ASN A 157 28.63 -10.35 -21.74
C ASN A 157 27.84 -10.84 -22.97
N ASN A 158 26.74 -11.57 -22.75
CA ASN A 158 25.89 -12.13 -23.81
C ASN A 158 24.46 -11.53 -23.77
N GLU A 159 23.62 -11.82 -24.77
CA GLU A 159 22.22 -11.33 -24.86
C GLU A 159 21.33 -11.80 -23.68
N ALA A 160 21.76 -12.81 -22.92
CA ALA A 160 21.02 -13.35 -21.77
C ALA A 160 21.42 -12.72 -20.42
N ALA A 161 22.46 -11.87 -20.38
CA ALA A 161 22.86 -11.18 -19.16
C ALA A 161 21.83 -10.11 -18.79
N GLU A 162 21.18 -10.27 -17.64
CA GLU A 162 20.19 -9.31 -17.17
C GLU A 162 20.85 -8.08 -16.52
N LEU A 163 20.42 -6.89 -16.92
CA LEU A 163 20.81 -5.61 -16.31
C LEU A 163 19.75 -5.13 -15.33
N ASP A 164 20.21 -4.71 -14.14
CA ASP A 164 19.38 -4.01 -13.18
C ASP A 164 19.82 -2.57 -13.03
N TYR A 165 18.99 -1.65 -13.52
CA TYR A 165 19.31 -0.23 -13.51
C TYR A 165 19.30 0.36 -12.10
N ILE A 166 20.15 1.37 -11.89
CA ILE A 166 20.23 2.14 -10.67
C ILE A 166 19.95 3.59 -11.04
N LEU A 167 18.84 4.13 -10.53
CA LEU A 167 18.48 5.54 -10.75
C LEU A 167 19.33 6.46 -9.86
N PRO A 168 19.79 7.61 -10.36
CA PRO A 168 20.51 8.57 -9.55
C PRO A 168 19.58 9.32 -8.56
N ILE A 169 20.15 9.87 -7.50
CA ILE A 169 19.48 10.85 -6.63
C ILE A 169 19.26 12.15 -7.41
N ALA A 170 18.18 12.86 -7.09
CA ALA A 170 17.90 14.18 -7.65
C ALA A 170 19.05 15.15 -7.39
N THR A 171 19.46 15.87 -8.44
CA THR A 171 20.31 17.06 -8.32
C THR A 171 19.49 18.24 -7.82
N THR A 172 20.16 19.24 -7.24
CA THR A 172 19.51 20.51 -6.87
C THR A 172 18.81 21.11 -8.08
N ALA A 173 17.51 21.42 -7.93
CA ALA A 173 16.64 21.92 -9.01
C ALA A 173 16.58 21.00 -10.26
N HIS A 174 16.98 19.74 -10.15
CA HIS A 174 17.11 18.80 -11.27
C HIS A 174 18.07 19.29 -12.38
N ASN A 175 19.01 20.16 -12.01
CA ASN A 175 20.01 20.73 -12.91
C ASN A 175 20.92 19.64 -13.48
N THR A 176 21.26 19.81 -14.75
CA THR A 176 22.03 18.85 -15.53
C THR A 176 23.37 19.39 -15.95
N ASN A 177 23.51 20.70 -16.13
CA ASN A 177 24.76 21.39 -16.49
C ASN A 177 25.51 21.99 -15.28
N GLU A 178 24.80 22.27 -14.18
CA GLU A 178 25.37 22.80 -12.93
C GLU A 178 25.62 21.71 -11.89
N ARG A 179 26.07 20.53 -12.34
CA ARG A 179 26.46 19.41 -11.48
C ARG A 179 27.86 18.96 -11.82
N ASP A 180 28.57 18.44 -10.82
CA ASP A 180 29.90 17.84 -10.98
C ASP A 180 29.88 16.30 -10.84
N ARG A 181 28.73 15.73 -10.46
CA ARG A 181 28.54 14.30 -10.25
C ARG A 181 27.09 13.87 -10.34
N LEU A 182 26.88 12.57 -10.52
CA LEU A 182 25.63 11.88 -10.22
C LEU A 182 25.86 10.88 -9.09
N THR A 183 24.97 10.90 -8.11
CA THR A 183 25.01 10.02 -6.94
C THR A 183 24.02 8.89 -7.13
N TYR A 184 24.46 7.65 -6.95
CA TYR A 184 23.64 6.44 -7.03
C TYR A 184 23.63 5.76 -5.67
N ILE A 185 22.44 5.39 -5.18
CA ILE A 185 22.28 4.59 -3.96
C ILE A 185 21.72 3.23 -4.34
N PHE A 186 22.29 2.17 -3.78
CA PHE A 186 21.92 0.82 -4.16
C PHE A 186 22.26 -0.19 -3.07
N ASN A 187 21.57 -1.34 -3.04
CA ASN A 187 21.78 -2.36 -2.01
C ASN A 187 23.12 -3.07 -2.22
N ALA A 188 23.88 -3.28 -1.14
CA ALA A 188 24.98 -4.24 -1.14
C ALA A 188 24.37 -5.63 -1.37
N LEU A 189 24.83 -6.35 -2.40
CA LEU A 189 24.39 -7.72 -2.65
C LEU A 189 25.38 -8.69 -2.00
N PRO A 190 24.95 -9.61 -1.13
CA PRO A 190 25.86 -10.51 -0.46
C PRO A 190 26.36 -11.61 -1.41
N HIS A 191 27.61 -12.02 -1.22
CA HIS A 191 28.20 -13.21 -1.86
C HIS A 191 27.59 -14.51 -1.35
N LYS A 192 26.96 -14.48 -0.19
CA LYS A 192 26.23 -15.61 0.38
C LYS A 192 24.76 -15.55 -0.01
N ALA A 193 24.12 -16.71 -0.19
CA ALA A 193 22.68 -16.76 -0.37
C ALA A 193 21.97 -16.22 0.86
N ILE A 194 20.81 -15.57 0.67
CA ILE A 194 19.97 -15.06 1.76
C ILE A 194 18.91 -16.11 2.04
N GLU A 195 18.83 -16.58 3.27
CA GLU A 195 17.83 -17.56 3.70
C GLU A 195 16.87 -16.95 4.72
N ALA A 196 15.58 -17.23 4.56
CA ALA A 196 14.58 -16.85 5.54
C ALA A 196 14.85 -17.57 6.86
N VAL A 197 14.70 -16.86 7.98
CA VAL A 197 14.87 -17.44 9.30
C VAL A 197 13.58 -18.21 9.66
N PRO A 198 13.65 -19.53 9.90
CA PRO A 198 12.47 -20.31 10.27
C PRO A 198 11.76 -19.72 11.50
N GLY A 199 10.43 -19.58 11.43
CA GLY A 199 9.62 -19.03 12.51
C GLY A 199 9.69 -17.50 12.67
N ILE A 200 10.44 -16.77 11.81
CA ILE A 200 10.52 -15.31 11.85
C ILE A 200 10.19 -14.72 10.47
N PRO A 201 8.93 -14.34 10.22
CA PRO A 201 8.51 -13.73 8.95
C PRO A 201 9.35 -12.49 8.60
N ASN A 202 9.67 -12.32 7.31
CA ASN A 202 10.42 -11.17 6.76
C ASN A 202 11.77 -10.89 7.45
N ARG A 203 12.38 -11.92 8.03
CA ARG A 203 13.75 -11.87 8.54
C ARG A 203 14.59 -12.91 7.85
N TYR A 204 15.81 -12.51 7.54
CA TYR A 204 16.73 -13.27 6.76
C TYR A 204 18.09 -13.30 7.43
N ARG A 205 18.89 -14.30 7.08
CA ARG A 205 20.31 -14.38 7.43
C ARG A 205 21.11 -14.79 6.20
N LEU A 206 22.41 -14.53 6.25
CA LEU A 206 23.31 -15.06 5.22
C LEU A 206 23.49 -16.56 5.46
N SER A 207 23.23 -17.37 4.43
CA SER A 207 23.49 -18.81 4.47
C SER A 207 24.99 -19.10 4.46
N THR A 208 25.34 -20.35 4.69
CA THR A 208 26.72 -20.84 4.53
C THR A 208 27.12 -21.05 3.06
N GLN A 209 26.16 -20.99 2.12
CA GLN A 209 26.41 -21.20 0.69
C GLN A 209 26.78 -19.90 -0.01
N TYR A 210 27.87 -19.94 -0.77
CA TYR A 210 28.29 -18.85 -1.66
C TYR A 210 27.57 -18.94 -2.99
N LYS A 211 27.16 -17.79 -3.53
CA LYS A 211 26.62 -17.65 -4.88
C LYS A 211 27.76 -17.76 -5.90
N GLN A 212 27.42 -18.23 -7.10
CA GLN A 212 28.35 -18.22 -8.25
C GLN A 212 28.34 -16.89 -9.02
N GLU A 213 27.45 -15.95 -8.65
CA GLU A 213 27.25 -14.67 -9.33
C GLU A 213 28.24 -13.60 -8.82
N GLU A 214 28.74 -12.75 -9.72
CA GLU A 214 29.63 -11.63 -9.40
C GLU A 214 28.81 -10.36 -9.13
N PHE A 215 29.20 -9.58 -8.12
CA PHE A 215 28.57 -8.30 -7.79
C PHE A 215 29.31 -7.16 -8.52
N ILE A 216 28.85 -6.81 -9.72
CA ILE A 216 29.49 -5.79 -10.57
C ILE A 216 28.52 -4.65 -10.84
N VAL A 217 28.97 -3.43 -10.53
CA VAL A 217 28.31 -2.18 -10.92
C VAL A 217 29.03 -1.59 -12.12
N LYS A 218 28.27 -1.25 -13.15
CA LYS A 218 28.76 -0.57 -14.35
C LYS A 218 28.12 0.80 -14.46
N VAL A 219 28.90 1.77 -14.92
CA VAL A 219 28.45 3.14 -15.19
C VAL A 219 28.91 3.54 -16.58
N LEU A 220 27.96 3.71 -17.50
CA LEU A 220 28.21 4.30 -18.81
C LEU A 220 28.16 5.82 -18.68
N VAL A 221 29.30 6.48 -18.80
CA VAL A 221 29.41 7.95 -18.85
C VAL A 221 29.46 8.38 -20.32
N PHE A 222 28.63 9.34 -20.70
CA PHE A 222 28.54 9.79 -22.10
C PHE A 222 28.32 11.30 -22.22
N LYS A 223 28.73 11.90 -23.34
CA LYS A 223 28.38 13.30 -23.65
C LYS A 223 26.92 13.43 -24.05
N ARG A 224 26.32 14.58 -23.74
CA ARG A 224 24.99 14.99 -24.17
C ARG A 224 25.13 15.99 -25.31
N ALA A 225 25.43 15.48 -26.49
CA ALA A 225 25.69 16.30 -27.66
C ALA A 225 24.38 16.56 -28.42
N TYR A 226 23.93 17.81 -28.42
CA TYR A 226 22.87 18.30 -29.30
C TYR A 226 23.45 19.42 -30.18
N ARG A 227 23.22 19.38 -31.51
CA ARG A 227 23.45 20.53 -32.38
C ARG A 227 22.13 21.00 -32.97
N LYS A 228 21.52 22.01 -32.35
CA LYS A 228 20.55 22.89 -33.04
C LYS A 228 21.30 24.19 -33.39
N ASN A 229 21.32 24.57 -34.67
CA ASN A 229 21.72 25.90 -35.15
C ASN A 229 23.11 26.46 -34.76
N LYS A 230 24.15 25.62 -34.69
CA LYS A 230 25.57 26.05 -34.56
C LYS A 230 25.97 26.83 -33.28
N GLU A 231 25.08 27.01 -32.30
CA GLU A 231 25.44 27.44 -30.94
C GLU A 231 25.13 26.32 -29.93
N LYS A 232 26.09 26.03 -29.05
CA LYS A 232 25.99 25.01 -27.99
C LYS A 232 25.27 25.61 -26.79
N ASP A 233 23.95 25.67 -26.81
CA ASP A 233 23.21 25.80 -25.56
C ASP A 233 23.07 24.40 -24.95
N LEU A 234 23.81 24.17 -23.86
CA LEU A 234 23.75 22.94 -23.10
C LEU A 234 22.44 22.93 -22.29
N PRO A 235 21.60 21.89 -22.43
CA PRO A 235 20.38 21.78 -21.65
C PRO A 235 20.64 21.89 -20.15
N SER A 236 19.88 22.76 -19.49
CA SER A 236 20.13 23.20 -18.13
C SER A 236 19.57 22.24 -17.08
N ASN A 237 18.52 21.49 -17.43
CA ASN A 237 17.82 20.59 -16.53
C ASN A 237 17.33 19.30 -17.22
N SER A 238 16.78 18.39 -16.43
CA SER A 238 16.30 17.08 -16.90
C SER A 238 15.13 17.20 -17.89
N GLN A 239 14.25 18.19 -17.74
CA GLN A 239 13.11 18.38 -18.63
C GLN A 239 13.57 18.76 -20.05
N GLU A 240 14.44 19.76 -20.18
CA GLU A 240 14.97 20.18 -21.48
C GLU A 240 15.67 19.03 -22.23
N ILE A 241 16.39 18.15 -21.53
CA ILE A 241 17.03 16.98 -22.13
C ILE A 241 15.99 16.01 -22.68
N VAL A 242 14.98 15.68 -21.88
CA VAL A 242 13.97 14.69 -22.26
C VAL A 242 13.12 15.22 -23.41
N GLU A 243 12.74 16.50 -23.40
CA GLU A 243 12.04 17.16 -24.51
C GLU A 243 12.84 17.13 -25.83
N LEU A 244 14.17 17.33 -25.76
CA LEU A 244 15.04 17.22 -26.95
C LEU A 244 15.13 15.79 -27.50
N ILE A 245 15.12 14.78 -26.62
CA ILE A 245 15.10 13.37 -27.05
C ILE A 245 13.74 13.03 -27.66
N GLU A 246 12.63 13.51 -27.08
CA GLU A 246 11.31 13.36 -27.69
C GLU A 246 11.26 14.00 -29.09
N ASP A 247 11.81 15.21 -29.26
CA ASP A 247 11.93 15.89 -30.56
C ASP A 247 12.65 15.00 -31.58
N GLU A 248 13.77 14.40 -31.19
CA GLU A 248 14.56 13.52 -32.06
C GLU A 248 13.79 12.24 -32.41
N LEU A 249 13.18 11.59 -31.41
CA LEU A 249 12.42 10.35 -31.60
C LEU A 249 11.14 10.57 -32.42
N ALA A 250 10.48 11.71 -32.28
CA ALA A 250 9.30 12.08 -33.08
C ALA A 250 9.63 12.23 -34.57
N SER A 251 10.89 12.52 -34.90
CA SER A 251 11.35 12.57 -36.31
C SER A 251 11.42 11.18 -36.96
N TYR A 252 11.41 10.10 -36.17
CA TYR A 252 11.47 8.74 -36.69
C TYR A 252 10.18 8.39 -37.44
N LYS A 253 10.32 7.91 -38.68
CA LYS A 253 9.19 7.55 -39.56
C LYS A 253 8.38 6.32 -39.10
N THR A 254 8.63 5.80 -37.91
CA THR A 254 7.97 4.59 -37.39
C THR A 254 6.54 4.88 -36.96
N GLY A 255 6.26 6.09 -36.41
CA GLY A 255 4.96 6.50 -35.92
C GLY A 255 4.48 5.70 -34.69
N LEU A 256 5.42 5.19 -33.89
CA LEU A 256 5.15 4.32 -32.72
C LEU A 256 5.26 5.05 -31.37
N PHE A 257 5.56 6.34 -31.40
CA PHE A 257 5.70 7.21 -30.22
C PHE A 257 5.11 8.57 -30.55
N VAL A 258 4.37 9.17 -29.60
CA VAL A 258 3.67 10.45 -29.79
C VAL A 258 4.28 11.52 -28.91
N LYS A 259 4.69 12.62 -29.55
CA LYS A 259 5.12 13.84 -28.87
C LYS A 259 4.05 14.93 -28.86
N ASP A 260 3.26 15.03 -29.94
CA ASP A 260 2.27 16.07 -30.13
C ASP A 260 0.87 15.45 -30.23
N HIS A 261 -0.13 16.13 -29.69
CA HIS A 261 -1.52 15.67 -29.80
C HIS A 261 -1.98 15.61 -31.26
N GLN A 262 -2.60 14.49 -31.65
CA GLN A 262 -3.20 14.31 -32.98
C GLN A 262 -4.55 13.62 -32.87
N LEU A 263 -5.55 14.14 -33.59
CA LEU A 263 -6.79 13.43 -33.85
C LEU A 263 -6.66 12.65 -35.16
N LEU A 264 -6.99 11.37 -35.12
CA LEU A 264 -6.89 10.46 -36.24
C LEU A 264 -8.27 9.90 -36.59
N VAL A 265 -8.49 9.65 -37.86
CA VAL A 265 -9.69 8.96 -38.38
C VAL A 265 -9.29 7.79 -39.26
N MET A 266 -9.94 6.65 -39.08
CA MET A 266 -9.75 5.47 -39.92
C MET A 266 -10.42 5.70 -41.29
N ASN A 267 -9.70 5.40 -42.37
CA ASN A 267 -10.25 5.43 -43.73
C ASN A 267 -10.81 4.07 -44.16
N ASP A 268 -11.48 4.03 -45.31
CA ASP A 268 -12.07 2.83 -45.93
C ASP A 268 -11.08 1.69 -46.27
N LYS A 269 -9.78 1.93 -46.09
CA LYS A 269 -8.72 0.90 -46.23
C LYS A 269 -8.22 0.39 -44.88
N GLY A 270 -8.92 0.71 -43.78
CA GLY A 270 -8.56 0.30 -42.43
C GLY A 270 -7.32 0.99 -41.86
N LYS A 271 -6.94 2.16 -42.39
CA LYS A 271 -5.73 2.90 -41.93
C LYS A 271 -6.08 4.26 -41.36
N PHE A 272 -5.42 4.63 -40.27
CA PHE A 272 -5.55 5.96 -39.67
C PHE A 272 -4.81 7.05 -40.45
N ARG A 273 -5.40 8.25 -40.47
CA ARG A 273 -4.82 9.49 -41.00
C ARG A 273 -5.22 10.65 -40.09
N ASN A 274 -4.45 11.73 -40.12
CA ASN A 274 -4.79 12.96 -39.40
C ASN A 274 -6.16 13.47 -39.83
N ALA A 275 -6.99 13.78 -38.83
CA ALA A 275 -8.27 14.41 -39.02
C ALA A 275 -8.09 15.82 -39.58
N ASN A 276 -8.99 16.21 -40.46
CA ASN A 276 -9.07 17.54 -41.04
C ASN A 276 -10.54 17.98 -41.07
N PHE A 277 -10.78 19.25 -41.39
CA PHE A 277 -12.13 19.80 -41.38
C PHE A 277 -13.10 18.92 -42.20
N GLY A 278 -14.15 18.43 -41.54
CA GLY A 278 -15.16 17.58 -42.14
C GLY A 278 -14.82 16.08 -42.25
N SER A 279 -13.64 15.63 -41.79
CA SER A 279 -13.29 14.19 -41.79
C SER A 279 -13.96 13.39 -40.68
N ILE A 280 -14.29 14.04 -39.56
CA ILE A 280 -15.08 13.50 -38.45
C ILE A 280 -16.49 14.10 -38.57
N LYS A 281 -17.53 13.32 -38.26
CA LYS A 281 -18.92 13.79 -38.26
C LYS A 281 -19.58 13.54 -36.91
N GLU A 282 -20.26 14.56 -36.39
CA GLU A 282 -21.00 14.54 -35.12
C GLU A 282 -22.13 13.50 -35.13
N SER A 283 -22.77 13.31 -36.29
CA SER A 283 -23.95 12.45 -36.46
C SER A 283 -23.67 10.96 -36.46
N LYS A 284 -22.40 10.57 -36.61
CA LYS A 284 -21.98 9.18 -36.83
C LYS A 284 -21.78 8.43 -35.51
N LYS A 285 -22.25 7.18 -35.44
CA LYS A 285 -21.90 6.24 -34.36
C LYS A 285 -20.38 6.00 -34.37
N THR A 286 -19.72 6.37 -33.27
CA THR A 286 -18.27 6.55 -33.22
C THR A 286 -17.62 5.64 -32.18
N LEU A 287 -16.52 4.99 -32.56
CA LEU A 287 -15.57 4.33 -31.66
C LEU A 287 -14.31 5.19 -31.52
N LEU A 288 -13.87 5.47 -30.29
CA LEU A 288 -12.65 6.20 -29.95
C LEU A 288 -11.58 5.26 -29.39
N LEU A 289 -10.36 5.34 -29.94
CA LEU A 289 -9.21 4.58 -29.46
C LEU A 289 -8.23 5.48 -28.70
N LEU A 290 -7.82 5.04 -27.51
CA LEU A 290 -6.84 5.73 -26.64
C LEU A 290 -5.66 4.79 -26.36
N HIS A 291 -4.46 5.21 -26.73
CA HIS A 291 -3.26 4.36 -26.67
C HIS A 291 -2.58 4.38 -25.30
N GLY A 292 -1.66 3.43 -25.10
CA GLY A 292 -0.94 3.25 -23.84
C GLY A 292 0.30 4.14 -23.66
N THR A 293 0.98 3.93 -22.53
CA THR A 293 2.18 4.66 -22.11
C THR A 293 3.33 4.49 -23.10
N PHE A 294 4.00 5.60 -23.44
CA PHE A 294 5.11 5.65 -24.41
C PHE A 294 4.75 5.04 -25.76
N ALA A 295 3.49 5.11 -26.20
CA ALA A 295 3.03 4.54 -27.45
C ALA A 295 2.38 5.58 -28.36
N SER A 296 1.78 5.09 -29.44
CA SER A 296 0.85 5.79 -30.31
C SER A 296 -0.33 4.87 -30.61
N THR A 297 -1.35 5.38 -31.31
CA THR A 297 -2.45 4.57 -31.86
C THR A 297 -1.90 3.40 -32.67
N LYS A 298 -0.89 3.65 -33.51
CA LYS A 298 -0.25 2.59 -34.29
C LYS A 298 0.51 1.61 -33.42
N GLY A 299 1.19 2.08 -32.37
CA GLY A 299 1.91 1.22 -31.43
C GLY A 299 1.00 0.32 -30.61
N SER A 300 -0.18 0.79 -30.21
CA SER A 300 -1.11 0.02 -29.36
C SER A 300 -2.12 -0.81 -30.14
N PHE A 301 -2.52 -0.39 -31.34
CA PHE A 301 -3.63 -1.00 -32.10
C PHE A 301 -3.23 -1.50 -33.50
N GLY A 302 -2.00 -1.25 -33.97
CA GLY A 302 -1.59 -1.52 -35.35
C GLY A 302 -1.83 -2.94 -35.83
N GLU A 303 -1.56 -3.94 -34.97
CA GLU A 303 -1.75 -5.37 -35.26
C GLU A 303 -3.22 -5.80 -35.29
N VAL A 304 -4.14 -4.93 -34.85
CA VAL A 304 -5.58 -5.18 -34.83
C VAL A 304 -6.38 -4.20 -35.70
N TYR A 305 -5.72 -3.46 -36.59
CA TYR A 305 -6.40 -2.55 -37.52
C TYR A 305 -7.39 -3.26 -38.45
N ASP A 306 -7.06 -4.45 -38.94
CA ASP A 306 -7.97 -5.20 -39.81
C ASP A 306 -9.24 -5.60 -39.05
N TRP A 307 -9.09 -6.05 -37.80
CA TRP A 307 -10.19 -6.36 -36.89
C TRP A 307 -11.07 -5.12 -36.60
N LEU A 308 -10.45 -3.98 -36.27
CA LEU A 308 -11.18 -2.72 -36.06
C LEU A 308 -11.87 -2.22 -37.33
N HIS A 309 -11.29 -2.47 -38.50
CA HIS A 309 -11.88 -2.10 -39.79
C HIS A 309 -13.10 -2.96 -40.11
N ASP A 310 -13.15 -4.21 -39.66
CA ASP A 310 -14.32 -5.07 -39.86
C ASP A 310 -15.56 -4.49 -39.14
N PHE A 311 -15.38 -3.77 -38.02
CA PHE A 311 -16.49 -3.06 -37.36
C PHE A 311 -17.13 -1.98 -38.24
N LEU A 312 -16.35 -1.34 -39.13
CA LEU A 312 -16.88 -0.39 -40.11
C LEU A 312 -17.58 -1.11 -41.28
N LYS A 313 -17.02 -2.23 -41.75
CA LYS A 313 -17.60 -3.01 -42.87
C LYS A 313 -18.93 -3.65 -42.50
N GLU A 314 -19.04 -4.11 -41.27
CA GLU A 314 -20.25 -4.74 -40.74
C GLU A 314 -21.33 -3.72 -40.37
N GLY A 315 -20.99 -2.44 -40.34
CA GLY A 315 -21.91 -1.36 -39.97
C GLY A 315 -22.13 -1.24 -38.46
N ASN A 316 -21.30 -1.89 -37.64
CA ASN A 316 -21.36 -1.77 -36.17
C ASN A 316 -21.01 -0.34 -35.71
N TYR A 317 -20.05 0.29 -36.40
CA TYR A 317 -19.74 1.72 -36.27
C TYR A 317 -19.70 2.40 -37.63
N GLU A 318 -19.99 3.70 -37.67
CA GLU A 318 -19.97 4.51 -38.91
C GLU A 318 -18.64 5.27 -39.08
N GLN A 319 -17.88 5.42 -37.99
CA GLN A 319 -16.51 5.92 -37.98
C GLN A 319 -15.72 5.39 -36.77
N VAL A 320 -14.42 5.20 -36.97
CA VAL A 320 -13.45 4.94 -35.89
C VAL A 320 -12.45 6.09 -35.87
N ILE A 321 -12.30 6.72 -34.70
CA ILE A 321 -11.34 7.78 -34.44
C ILE A 321 -10.33 7.32 -33.39
N ALA A 322 -9.17 7.95 -33.37
CA ALA A 322 -8.17 7.73 -32.34
C ALA A 322 -7.55 9.04 -31.91
N PHE A 323 -7.07 9.09 -30.67
CA PHE A 323 -6.38 10.26 -30.13
C PHE A 323 -4.95 9.86 -29.74
N ASP A 324 -4.02 10.37 -30.52
CA ASP A 324 -2.60 10.34 -30.17
C ASP A 324 -2.34 11.46 -29.19
N HIS A 325 -1.78 11.13 -28.02
CA HIS A 325 -1.52 12.09 -26.95
C HIS A 325 -0.18 11.82 -26.25
N PRO A 326 0.50 12.87 -25.75
CA PRO A 326 1.69 12.71 -24.92
C PRO A 326 1.31 12.05 -23.59
N THR A 327 2.04 11.00 -23.22
CA THR A 327 1.73 10.15 -22.06
C THR A 327 2.63 10.40 -20.86
N PHE A 328 3.70 11.20 -21.04
CA PHE A 328 4.69 11.44 -20.00
C PHE A 328 4.52 12.82 -19.34
N PHE A 329 4.51 13.88 -20.14
CA PHE A 329 4.46 15.27 -19.65
C PHE A 329 3.05 15.83 -19.42
N TRP A 330 2.01 15.10 -19.79
CA TRP A 330 0.62 15.52 -19.66
C TRP A 330 -0.16 14.52 -18.82
N ASP A 331 -1.02 15.03 -17.95
CA ASP A 331 -1.98 14.21 -17.19
C ASP A 331 -3.23 13.91 -18.03
N ALA A 332 -4.18 13.19 -17.43
CA ALA A 332 -5.43 12.85 -18.10
C ALA A 332 -6.28 14.10 -18.40
N GLU A 333 -6.36 15.06 -17.47
CA GLU A 333 -7.17 16.25 -17.61
C GLU A 333 -6.68 17.17 -18.73
N GLY A 334 -5.38 17.46 -18.77
CA GLY A 334 -4.77 18.27 -19.81
C GLY A 334 -4.93 17.65 -21.20
N ASN A 335 -4.74 16.33 -21.29
CA ASN A 335 -4.93 15.58 -22.54
C ASN A 335 -6.38 15.66 -23.03
N ILE A 336 -7.37 15.42 -22.16
CA ILE A 336 -8.79 15.52 -22.53
C ILE A 336 -9.19 16.94 -22.92
N LYS A 337 -8.76 17.96 -22.18
CA LYS A 337 -9.02 19.37 -22.54
C LYS A 337 -8.43 19.72 -23.91
N LYS A 338 -7.24 19.21 -24.22
CA LYS A 338 -6.62 19.42 -25.53
C LYS A 338 -7.39 18.70 -26.63
N MET A 339 -7.86 17.48 -26.39
CA MET A 339 -8.72 16.74 -27.32
C MET A 339 -9.98 17.55 -27.69
N PHE A 340 -10.68 18.12 -26.69
CA PHE A 340 -11.86 18.96 -26.95
C PHE A 340 -11.53 20.21 -27.75
N SER A 341 -10.43 20.90 -27.43
CA SER A 341 -9.97 22.04 -28.24
C SER A 341 -9.78 21.64 -29.70
N MET A 342 -9.19 20.47 -29.96
CA MET A 342 -8.95 19.99 -31.33
C MET A 342 -10.23 19.55 -32.04
N LEU A 343 -11.21 18.99 -31.32
CA LEU A 343 -12.54 18.71 -31.89
C LEU A 343 -13.24 20.01 -32.28
N ASN A 344 -13.20 21.03 -31.43
CA ASN A 344 -13.76 22.36 -31.75
C ASN A 344 -13.08 22.99 -32.97
N ASP A 345 -11.76 22.87 -33.11
CA ASP A 345 -11.02 23.33 -34.29
C ASP A 345 -11.45 22.62 -35.58
N LEU A 346 -12.02 21.42 -35.47
CA LEU A 346 -12.60 20.64 -36.57
C LEU A 346 -14.11 20.88 -36.75
N ASP A 347 -14.67 21.88 -36.05
CA ASP A 347 -16.11 22.21 -36.03
C ASP A 347 -16.98 21.06 -35.48
N ILE A 348 -16.46 20.38 -34.46
CA ILE A 348 -17.14 19.32 -33.71
C ILE A 348 -17.37 19.81 -32.27
N GLN A 349 -18.58 20.27 -31.97
CA GLN A 349 -18.92 20.76 -30.63
C GLN A 349 -19.40 19.62 -29.71
N ALA A 350 -20.20 18.72 -30.26
CA ALA A 350 -20.72 17.54 -29.56
C ALA A 350 -21.07 16.42 -30.53
N PHE A 351 -21.04 15.18 -30.08
CA PHE A 351 -21.53 14.03 -30.84
C PHE A 351 -23.02 13.77 -30.59
N ASP A 352 -23.77 13.52 -31.68
CA ASP A 352 -25.21 13.26 -31.66
C ASP A 352 -25.57 11.92 -31.01
N GLN A 353 -24.61 11.00 -30.91
CA GLN A 353 -24.74 9.68 -30.30
C GLN A 353 -23.67 9.46 -29.22
N GLU A 354 -23.85 8.41 -28.42
CA GLU A 354 -22.83 7.98 -27.46
C GLU A 354 -21.60 7.42 -28.20
N VAL A 355 -20.42 7.79 -27.70
CA VAL A 355 -19.11 7.37 -28.20
C VAL A 355 -18.61 6.23 -27.32
N ASP A 356 -18.32 5.10 -27.96
CA ASP A 356 -17.72 3.94 -27.30
C ASP A 356 -16.19 4.05 -27.36
N VAL A 357 -15.48 3.47 -26.39
CA VAL A 357 -14.04 3.70 -26.21
C VAL A 357 -13.29 2.39 -26.00
N ILE A 358 -12.13 2.23 -26.64
CA ILE A 358 -11.12 1.24 -26.22
C ILE A 358 -9.88 2.00 -25.75
N GLY A 359 -9.53 1.83 -24.47
CA GLY A 359 -8.30 2.37 -23.88
C GLY A 359 -7.33 1.25 -23.52
N THR A 360 -6.05 1.42 -23.87
CA THR A 360 -4.99 0.48 -23.46
C THR A 360 -4.06 1.11 -22.43
N SER A 361 -3.60 0.38 -21.41
CA SER A 361 -2.63 0.88 -20.41
C SER A 361 -3.05 2.24 -19.81
N GLN A 362 -2.20 3.28 -19.86
CA GLN A 362 -2.58 4.63 -19.42
C GLN A 362 -3.75 5.25 -20.22
N GLY A 363 -3.96 4.87 -21.49
CA GLY A 363 -5.14 5.27 -22.26
C GLY A 363 -6.46 4.79 -21.65
N GLY A 364 -6.43 3.70 -20.87
CA GLY A 364 -7.57 3.26 -20.05
C GLY A 364 -7.89 4.23 -18.91
N LEU A 365 -6.90 4.88 -18.31
CA LEU A 365 -7.11 5.94 -17.33
C LEU A 365 -7.67 7.21 -17.99
N LEU A 366 -7.20 7.53 -19.19
CA LEU A 366 -7.73 8.65 -19.98
C LEU A 366 -9.20 8.41 -20.35
N ALA A 367 -9.56 7.17 -20.70
CA ALA A 367 -10.94 6.77 -20.98
C ALA A 367 -11.85 6.91 -19.74
N GLN A 368 -11.38 6.44 -18.58
CA GLN A 368 -12.10 6.60 -17.31
C GLN A 368 -12.25 8.07 -16.94
N PHE A 369 -11.19 8.87 -17.07
CA PHE A 369 -11.28 10.31 -16.81
C PHE A 369 -12.29 10.99 -17.74
N LEU A 370 -12.29 10.66 -19.04
CA LEU A 370 -13.27 11.18 -20.00
C LEU A 370 -14.71 10.84 -19.61
N ALA A 371 -14.96 9.63 -19.13
CA ALA A 371 -16.27 9.20 -18.66
C ALA A 371 -16.72 9.90 -17.37
N ASN A 372 -15.77 10.24 -16.49
CA ASN A 372 -16.00 10.91 -15.22
C ASN A 372 -16.04 12.45 -15.37
N TYR A 373 -15.65 13.00 -16.51
CA TYR A 373 -15.52 14.44 -16.73
C TYR A 373 -16.87 15.06 -17.11
N GLY A 374 -17.31 16.06 -16.33
CA GLY A 374 -18.61 16.74 -16.48
C GLY A 374 -18.71 17.62 -17.73
N GLN A 375 -18.92 16.99 -18.90
CA GLN A 375 -19.11 17.64 -20.19
C GLN A 375 -20.07 16.83 -21.09
N ASP A 376 -20.69 17.50 -22.06
CA ASP A 376 -21.68 16.90 -22.98
C ASP A 376 -21.16 16.70 -24.42
N SER A 377 -19.97 17.20 -24.74
CA SER A 377 -19.35 17.07 -26.08
C SER A 377 -19.15 15.62 -26.49
N ILE A 378 -18.65 14.77 -25.59
CA ILE A 378 -18.53 13.32 -25.77
C ILE A 378 -19.32 12.63 -24.68
N ARG A 379 -20.46 12.04 -25.04
CA ARG A 379 -21.22 11.17 -24.14
C ARG A 379 -20.65 9.77 -24.21
N VAL A 380 -19.91 9.36 -23.18
CA VAL A 380 -19.24 8.06 -23.17
C VAL A 380 -20.25 6.93 -22.91
N GLY A 381 -20.30 5.96 -23.83
CA GLY A 381 -21.14 4.76 -23.74
C GLY A 381 -20.38 3.58 -23.12
N LYS A 382 -20.00 2.61 -23.94
CA LYS A 382 -19.25 1.41 -23.56
C LYS A 382 -17.75 1.66 -23.62
N VAL A 383 -17.00 1.21 -22.61
CA VAL A 383 -15.55 1.44 -22.49
C VAL A 383 -14.83 0.12 -22.21
N ALA A 384 -14.02 -0.36 -23.15
CA ALA A 384 -13.12 -1.49 -22.94
C ALA A 384 -11.76 -1.00 -22.41
N LEU A 385 -11.37 -1.48 -21.22
CA LEU A 385 -10.16 -1.11 -20.50
C LEU A 385 -9.16 -2.27 -20.57
N VAL A 386 -8.29 -2.22 -21.57
CA VAL A 386 -7.36 -3.31 -21.88
C VAL A 386 -6.01 -3.04 -21.23
N ALA A 387 -5.57 -3.93 -20.35
CA ALA A 387 -4.30 -3.78 -19.63
C ALA A 387 -4.20 -2.46 -18.84
N SER A 388 -5.32 -1.92 -18.32
CA SER A 388 -5.41 -0.53 -17.84
C SER A 388 -4.46 -0.22 -16.67
N GLY A 389 -3.86 0.96 -16.70
CA GLY A 389 -2.86 1.41 -15.72
C GLY A 389 -3.39 1.83 -14.34
N ASN A 390 -4.42 1.16 -13.82
CA ASN A 390 -5.16 1.49 -12.59
C ASN A 390 -4.34 1.28 -11.30
N GLY A 391 -3.17 1.90 -11.19
CA GLY A 391 -2.22 1.76 -10.09
C GLY A 391 -1.06 0.84 -10.45
N VAL A 392 0.13 1.42 -10.59
CA VAL A 392 1.35 0.71 -10.99
C VAL A 392 2.34 0.65 -9.82
N GLY A 393 2.45 -0.52 -9.19
CA GLY A 393 3.14 -0.71 -7.90
C GLY A 393 4.59 -0.22 -7.85
N TYR A 394 5.36 -0.40 -8.93
CA TYR A 394 6.75 0.03 -8.98
C TYR A 394 6.96 1.55 -9.00
N LEU A 395 5.94 2.35 -9.25
CA LEU A 395 6.03 3.82 -9.23
C LEU A 395 6.14 4.40 -7.80
N THR A 396 6.15 3.53 -6.78
CA THR A 396 6.15 3.95 -5.38
C THR A 396 7.56 4.15 -4.80
N PHE A 397 8.61 3.63 -5.44
CA PHE A 397 10.01 3.80 -5.02
C PHE A 397 10.99 3.61 -6.18
N ALA A 398 12.25 4.04 -6.00
CA ALA A 398 13.24 4.11 -7.07
C ALA A 398 13.64 2.76 -7.65
N GLU A 399 13.96 1.78 -6.79
CA GLU A 399 14.32 0.42 -7.21
C GLU A 399 13.17 -0.23 -7.99
N GLY A 400 11.93 0.03 -7.55
CA GLY A 400 10.74 -0.38 -8.26
C GLY A 400 10.68 0.24 -9.64
N MET A 401 10.79 1.55 -9.77
CA MET A 401 10.69 2.23 -11.07
C MET A 401 11.74 1.72 -12.06
N ALA A 402 12.99 1.51 -11.60
CA ALA A 402 14.04 0.93 -12.42
C ALA A 402 13.64 -0.46 -12.95
N PHE A 403 13.07 -1.30 -12.08
CA PHE A 403 12.51 -2.60 -12.47
C PHE A 403 11.32 -2.47 -13.45
N GLY A 404 10.40 -1.55 -13.21
CA GLY A 404 9.25 -1.32 -14.08
C GLY A 404 9.68 -0.88 -15.48
N PHE A 405 10.63 0.05 -15.59
CA PHE A 405 11.23 0.44 -16.86
C PHE A 405 12.01 -0.69 -17.52
N LYS A 406 12.74 -1.51 -16.76
CA LYS A 406 13.37 -2.74 -17.26
C LYS A 406 12.33 -3.66 -17.92
N MET A 407 11.21 -3.93 -17.24
CA MET A 407 10.15 -4.81 -17.77
C MET A 407 9.46 -4.20 -18.98
N LEU A 408 9.07 -2.93 -18.92
CA LEU A 408 8.44 -2.24 -20.03
C LEU A 408 9.36 -2.22 -21.26
N LYS A 409 10.66 -1.96 -21.07
CA LYS A 409 11.67 -2.03 -22.12
C LYS A 409 11.75 -3.42 -22.75
N LYS A 410 11.76 -4.49 -21.94
CA LYS A 410 11.74 -5.88 -22.43
C LYS A 410 10.48 -6.19 -23.24
N VAL A 411 9.31 -5.76 -22.77
CA VAL A 411 8.02 -5.90 -23.48
C VAL A 411 8.09 -5.19 -24.83
N MET A 412 8.45 -3.90 -24.84
CA MET A 412 8.53 -3.06 -26.05
C MET A 412 9.50 -3.64 -27.09
N ARG A 413 10.64 -4.19 -26.64
CA ARG A 413 11.58 -4.92 -27.50
C ARG A 413 10.96 -6.20 -28.09
N LYS A 414 10.30 -7.02 -27.27
CA LYS A 414 9.68 -8.29 -27.69
C LYS A 414 8.58 -8.07 -28.74
N ILE A 415 7.88 -6.93 -28.67
CA ILE A 415 6.84 -6.54 -29.63
C ILE A 415 7.37 -5.73 -30.83
N GLY A 416 8.69 -5.51 -30.93
CA GLY A 416 9.33 -4.89 -32.10
C GLY A 416 9.24 -3.36 -32.16
N ILE A 417 9.01 -2.68 -31.04
CA ILE A 417 8.81 -1.23 -30.96
C ILE A 417 10.08 -0.53 -30.43
N GLY A 418 10.79 0.21 -31.30
CA GLY A 418 12.12 0.75 -31.01
C GLY A 418 12.18 2.13 -30.33
N ALA A 419 11.44 3.14 -30.81
CA ALA A 419 11.54 4.51 -30.27
C ALA A 419 11.19 4.62 -28.76
N PRO A 420 10.13 3.96 -28.26
CA PRO A 420 9.82 3.89 -26.83
C PRO A 420 10.94 3.28 -25.97
N VAL A 421 11.68 2.30 -26.49
CA VAL A 421 12.83 1.68 -25.80
C VAL A 421 13.94 2.71 -25.59
N VAL A 422 14.20 3.56 -26.59
CA VAL A 422 15.16 4.66 -26.50
C VAL A 422 14.70 5.69 -25.47
N PHE A 423 13.42 6.06 -25.48
CA PHE A 423 12.84 6.99 -24.52
C PHE A 423 12.94 6.49 -23.07
N ILE A 424 12.60 5.22 -22.82
CA ILE A 424 12.75 4.60 -21.50
C ILE A 424 14.22 4.64 -21.04
N SER A 425 15.17 4.35 -21.94
CA SER A 425 16.60 4.47 -21.64
C SER A 425 17.03 5.91 -21.33
N ALA A 426 16.40 6.91 -21.94
CA ALA A 426 16.62 8.31 -21.58
C ALA A 426 16.14 8.60 -20.16
N LEU A 427 14.97 8.10 -19.77
CA LEU A 427 14.43 8.33 -18.42
C LEU A 427 15.30 7.70 -17.32
N LEU A 428 15.92 6.54 -17.60
CA LEU A 428 16.80 5.84 -16.65
C LEU A 428 18.07 6.63 -16.27
N GLN A 429 18.46 7.66 -17.02
CA GLN A 429 19.58 8.54 -16.68
C GLN A 429 19.20 9.66 -15.68
N HIS A 430 17.91 9.80 -15.37
CA HIS A 430 17.37 10.86 -14.51
C HIS A 430 16.87 10.30 -13.17
N SER A 431 16.74 11.17 -12.17
CA SER A 431 16.36 10.75 -10.83
C SER A 431 14.90 10.31 -10.74
N PHE A 432 14.64 9.27 -9.95
CA PHE A 432 13.28 8.79 -9.62
C PHE A 432 12.34 9.94 -9.23
N GLU A 433 12.77 10.83 -8.32
CA GLU A 433 11.95 11.95 -7.83
C GLU A 433 11.48 12.89 -8.93
N TRP A 434 12.29 13.11 -9.96
CA TRP A 434 11.92 13.96 -11.09
C TRP A 434 10.96 13.22 -12.04
N VAL A 435 11.29 11.98 -12.39
CA VAL A 435 10.49 11.16 -13.32
C VAL A 435 9.10 10.90 -12.75
N ILE A 436 8.99 10.58 -11.45
CA ILE A 436 7.71 10.23 -10.84
C ILE A 436 6.77 11.42 -10.69
N LYS A 437 7.31 12.64 -10.61
CA LYS A 437 6.56 13.89 -10.54
C LYS A 437 6.01 14.35 -11.88
N GLN A 438 6.36 13.68 -12.98
CA GLN A 438 5.80 14.04 -14.28
C GLN A 438 4.31 13.71 -14.31
N PRO A 439 3.45 14.61 -14.82
CA PRO A 439 2.00 14.46 -14.71
C PRO A 439 1.45 13.12 -15.24
N GLY A 440 2.02 12.62 -16.34
CA GLY A 440 1.66 11.32 -16.90
C GLY A 440 2.07 10.12 -16.03
N MET A 441 3.15 10.22 -15.26
CA MET A 441 3.52 9.18 -14.30
C MET A 441 2.67 9.25 -13.03
N GLU A 442 2.34 10.46 -12.58
CA GLU A 442 1.51 10.66 -11.39
C GLU A 442 0.12 10.04 -11.55
N VAL A 443 -0.51 10.10 -12.73
CA VAL A 443 -1.84 9.49 -12.97
C VAL A 443 -1.84 7.96 -12.86
N MET A 444 -0.69 7.28 -12.93
CA MET A 444 -0.58 5.83 -12.75
C MET A 444 -0.07 5.43 -11.36
N LYS A 445 0.41 6.39 -10.57
CA LYS A 445 1.07 6.13 -9.29
C LYS A 445 0.04 5.78 -8.21
N PRO A 446 0.14 4.61 -7.55
CA PRO A 446 -0.73 4.24 -6.44
C PRO A 446 -0.72 5.30 -5.33
N GLY A 447 -1.91 5.70 -4.88
CA GLY A 447 -2.10 6.68 -3.81
C GLY A 447 -1.89 8.14 -4.23
N SER A 448 -1.60 8.45 -5.50
CA SER A 448 -1.57 9.83 -5.96
C SER A 448 -2.98 10.42 -6.05
N GLU A 449 -3.11 11.72 -5.81
CA GLU A 449 -4.39 12.43 -5.97
C GLU A 449 -4.89 12.35 -7.43
N ALA A 450 -3.96 12.41 -8.39
CA ALA A 450 -4.25 12.32 -9.81
C ALA A 450 -4.91 10.98 -10.21
N LEU A 451 -4.37 9.85 -9.72
CA LEU A 451 -4.98 8.53 -9.95
C LEU A 451 -6.31 8.40 -9.20
N ASN A 452 -6.37 8.85 -7.94
CA ASN A 452 -7.57 8.73 -7.11
C ASN A 452 -8.78 9.45 -7.71
N LYS A 453 -8.57 10.62 -8.35
CA LYS A 453 -9.62 11.36 -9.08
C LYS A 453 -10.21 10.59 -10.26
N ILE A 454 -9.51 9.56 -10.75
CA ILE A 454 -9.95 8.71 -11.86
C ILE A 454 -10.62 7.44 -11.32
N ILE A 455 -9.91 6.62 -10.55
CA ILE A 455 -10.36 5.26 -10.23
C ILE A 455 -11.40 5.19 -9.11
N TYR A 456 -11.48 6.22 -8.25
CA TYR A 456 -12.48 6.31 -7.18
C TYR A 456 -13.60 7.30 -7.49
N ASN A 457 -13.81 7.56 -8.78
CA ASN A 457 -14.89 8.42 -9.24
C ASN A 457 -15.76 7.63 -10.23
N THR A 458 -17.04 7.99 -10.31
CA THR A 458 -18.01 7.32 -11.15
C THR A 458 -18.21 8.06 -12.47
N PRO A 459 -18.57 7.36 -13.55
CA PRO A 459 -19.03 8.01 -14.77
C PRO A 459 -20.15 9.02 -14.49
N ILE A 460 -20.18 10.10 -15.27
CA ILE A 460 -21.25 11.10 -15.20
C ILE A 460 -22.60 10.52 -15.65
N ARG A 461 -22.57 9.53 -16.57
CA ARG A 461 -23.78 8.90 -17.11
C ARG A 461 -23.98 7.54 -16.47
N GLU A 462 -25.18 7.32 -15.95
CA GLU A 462 -25.61 6.01 -15.42
C GLU A 462 -25.63 4.91 -16.49
N SER A 463 -25.67 5.25 -17.79
CA SER A 463 -25.63 4.30 -18.91
C SER A 463 -24.21 3.83 -19.27
N THR A 464 -23.17 4.53 -18.83
CA THR A 464 -21.78 4.16 -19.15
C THR A 464 -21.45 2.77 -18.59
N ARG A 465 -20.70 1.96 -19.33
CA ARG A 465 -20.28 0.63 -18.88
C ARG A 465 -18.79 0.39 -19.13
N TYR A 466 -18.11 -0.22 -18.18
CA TYR A 466 -16.70 -0.59 -18.26
C TYR A 466 -16.53 -2.09 -18.45
N LEU A 467 -15.67 -2.51 -19.37
CA LEU A 467 -15.17 -3.87 -19.49
C LEU A 467 -13.67 -3.88 -19.16
N PRO A 468 -13.26 -4.25 -17.92
CA PRO A 468 -11.86 -4.52 -17.63
C PRO A 468 -11.41 -5.81 -18.33
N VAL A 469 -10.31 -5.73 -19.07
CA VAL A 469 -9.65 -6.88 -19.68
C VAL A 469 -8.19 -6.87 -19.26
N ALA A 470 -7.78 -7.87 -18.48
CA ALA A 470 -6.43 -7.97 -17.93
C ALA A 470 -5.81 -9.33 -18.27
N GLY A 471 -4.49 -9.33 -18.48
CA GLY A 471 -3.71 -10.52 -18.75
C GLY A 471 -3.07 -11.11 -17.50
N ASN A 472 -2.77 -12.40 -17.54
CA ASN A 472 -1.88 -13.10 -16.64
C ASN A 472 -0.77 -13.75 -17.49
N TYR A 473 0.49 -13.42 -17.23
CA TYR A 473 1.64 -13.98 -17.93
C TYR A 473 2.56 -14.69 -16.95
N GLU A 474 2.52 -16.02 -16.95
CA GLU A 474 3.40 -16.87 -16.14
C GLU A 474 4.67 -17.21 -16.92
N ASN A 475 5.83 -16.79 -16.43
CA ASN A 475 7.10 -17.19 -17.04
C ASN A 475 7.53 -18.58 -16.53
N ASN A 476 7.24 -19.63 -17.30
CA ASN A 476 7.66 -21.02 -17.02
C ASN A 476 9.15 -21.30 -17.30
N GLY A 477 10.01 -20.27 -17.39
CA GLY A 477 11.45 -20.42 -17.61
C GLY A 477 12.20 -20.93 -16.38
N TRP A 478 13.11 -21.89 -16.57
CA TRP A 478 14.02 -22.43 -15.54
C TRP A 478 14.83 -21.30 -14.89
N GLY A 479 14.41 -20.89 -13.70
CA GLY A 479 15.09 -19.86 -12.91
C GLY A 479 14.10 -18.85 -12.36
N ALA A 480 13.27 -19.27 -11.40
CA ALA A 480 12.63 -18.36 -10.47
C ALA A 480 13.73 -17.61 -9.71
N ARG A 481 14.26 -16.53 -10.30
CA ARG A 481 15.22 -15.62 -9.67
C ARG A 481 14.48 -14.82 -8.60
N LYS A 482 14.23 -15.50 -7.48
CA LYS A 482 13.81 -14.97 -6.16
C LYS A 482 14.92 -14.13 -5.50
N LEU A 483 15.67 -13.35 -6.28
CA LEU A 483 16.92 -12.75 -5.83
C LEU A 483 17.01 -11.23 -6.02
N GLU A 484 15.88 -10.55 -6.19
CA GLU A 484 15.82 -9.10 -6.13
C GLU A 484 15.05 -8.70 -4.85
N LEU A 485 15.81 -8.41 -3.80
CA LEU A 485 15.32 -8.17 -2.43
C LEU A 485 14.32 -7.01 -2.42
N GLY A 486 13.02 -7.34 -2.36
CA GLY A 486 11.90 -6.39 -2.33
C GLY A 486 11.07 -6.30 -3.61
N ILE A 487 11.53 -6.87 -4.73
CA ILE A 487 10.84 -6.81 -6.03
C ILE A 487 9.70 -7.84 -6.13
N ASP A 488 9.80 -8.95 -5.39
CA ASP A 488 8.72 -9.93 -5.21
C ASP A 488 7.46 -9.32 -4.54
N LYS A 489 7.55 -8.13 -3.94
CA LYS A 489 6.39 -7.38 -3.40
C LYS A 489 5.77 -6.39 -4.39
N ILE A 490 6.37 -6.18 -5.56
CA ILE A 490 5.98 -5.14 -6.53
C ILE A 490 5.00 -5.69 -7.56
N LEU A 491 5.31 -6.88 -8.09
CA LEU A 491 4.40 -7.64 -8.94
C LEU A 491 3.86 -8.80 -8.12
N SER A 492 2.54 -8.87 -8.01
CA SER A 492 1.85 -10.05 -7.49
C SER A 492 2.14 -11.27 -8.37
N GLU A 493 1.90 -12.48 -7.86
CA GLU A 493 2.01 -13.74 -8.62
C GLU A 493 1.28 -13.65 -9.96
N HIS A 494 0.09 -13.02 -9.99
CA HIS A 494 -0.64 -12.72 -11.21
C HIS A 494 -0.35 -11.29 -11.70
N ASN A 495 0.22 -11.19 -12.89
CA ASN A 495 0.53 -9.93 -13.55
C ASN A 495 0.64 -10.14 -15.06
N ASP A 496 0.55 -9.08 -15.86
CA ASP A 496 0.75 -9.14 -17.32
C ASP A 496 2.21 -8.86 -17.74
N TRP A 497 3.15 -9.09 -16.81
CA TRP A 497 4.59 -8.78 -16.86
C TRP A 497 4.96 -7.30 -16.63
N VAL A 498 3.99 -6.38 -16.64
CA VAL A 498 4.21 -4.95 -16.39
C VAL A 498 3.37 -4.49 -15.20
N ILE A 499 2.09 -4.82 -15.14
CA ILE A 499 1.16 -4.33 -14.12
C ILE A 499 0.54 -5.52 -13.40
N SER A 500 0.36 -5.41 -12.09
CA SER A 500 -0.43 -6.38 -11.32
C SER A 500 -1.85 -6.46 -11.89
N THR A 501 -2.32 -7.67 -12.17
CA THR A 501 -3.65 -7.93 -12.76
C THR A 501 -4.77 -7.41 -11.85
N LYS A 502 -4.59 -7.51 -10.53
CA LYS A 502 -5.58 -7.05 -9.52
C LYS A 502 -5.93 -5.57 -9.66
N ASN A 503 -4.91 -4.72 -9.80
CA ASN A 503 -5.09 -3.28 -9.92
C ASN A 503 -5.92 -2.87 -11.14
N GLN A 504 -5.82 -3.64 -12.23
CA GLN A 504 -6.58 -3.38 -13.47
C GLN A 504 -8.09 -3.58 -13.31
N PHE A 505 -8.52 -4.31 -12.26
CA PHE A 505 -9.92 -4.48 -11.85
C PHE A 505 -10.31 -3.52 -10.71
N SER A 506 -9.60 -2.41 -10.52
CA SER A 506 -10.01 -1.37 -9.57
C SER A 506 -10.92 -0.38 -10.27
N LEU A 507 -12.19 -0.73 -10.37
CA LEU A 507 -13.23 0.03 -11.04
C LEU A 507 -14.49 0.13 -10.18
N PRO A 508 -15.29 1.19 -10.33
CA PRO A 508 -16.59 1.28 -9.68
C PRO A 508 -17.52 0.13 -10.10
N SER A 509 -17.74 -0.84 -9.20
CA SER A 509 -18.42 -2.11 -9.52
C SER A 509 -19.75 -1.96 -10.25
N GLN A 510 -20.57 -0.98 -9.86
CA GLN A 510 -21.89 -0.73 -10.45
C GLN A 510 -21.86 -0.35 -11.95
N TYR A 511 -20.69 -0.03 -12.49
CA TYR A 511 -20.51 0.31 -13.91
C TYR A 511 -19.81 -0.80 -14.71
N VAL A 512 -19.40 -1.92 -14.09
CA VAL A 512 -18.59 -2.95 -14.76
C VAL A 512 -19.45 -4.00 -15.47
N ALA A 513 -19.33 -4.18 -16.78
CA ALA A 513 -20.16 -5.12 -17.54
C ALA A 513 -19.72 -6.60 -17.41
N ILE A 514 -19.59 -7.07 -16.18
CA ILE A 514 -19.32 -8.47 -15.82
C ILE A 514 -20.41 -8.90 -14.83
N GLU A 515 -21.20 -9.93 -15.16
CA GLU A 515 -22.26 -10.42 -14.26
C GLU A 515 -21.67 -10.90 -12.93
N GLY A 516 -22.21 -10.39 -11.80
CA GLY A 516 -21.70 -10.70 -10.46
C GLY A 516 -20.26 -10.24 -10.22
N TYR A 517 -19.84 -9.14 -10.87
CA TYR A 517 -18.52 -8.54 -10.71
C TYR A 517 -18.19 -8.25 -9.24
N ASN A 518 -17.02 -8.72 -8.81
CA ASN A 518 -16.44 -8.39 -7.52
C ASN A 518 -14.91 -8.27 -7.71
N PRO A 519 -14.26 -7.16 -7.31
CA PRO A 519 -12.81 -6.99 -7.46
C PRO A 519 -11.99 -8.14 -6.85
N ALA A 520 -12.44 -8.77 -5.77
CA ALA A 520 -11.80 -9.92 -5.15
C ALA A 520 -11.78 -11.17 -6.06
N LYS A 521 -12.66 -11.24 -7.05
CA LYS A 521 -12.76 -12.35 -8.03
C LYS A 521 -11.88 -12.12 -9.26
N TYR A 522 -10.94 -11.16 -9.26
CA TYR A 522 -10.10 -10.81 -10.42
C TYR A 522 -9.45 -12.02 -11.11
N LYS A 523 -9.01 -13.02 -10.35
CA LYS A 523 -8.42 -14.27 -10.85
C LYS A 523 -9.35 -15.06 -11.79
N LYS A 524 -10.67 -14.90 -11.65
CA LYS A 524 -11.69 -15.53 -12.51
C LYS A 524 -11.91 -14.80 -13.83
N TYR A 525 -11.47 -13.54 -13.94
CA TYR A 525 -11.76 -12.67 -15.07
C TYR A 525 -10.57 -12.53 -16.04
N MET A 526 -9.36 -12.87 -15.59
CA MET A 526 -8.12 -12.69 -16.35
C MET A 526 -8.02 -13.60 -17.58
N ILE A 527 -7.19 -13.20 -18.53
CA ILE A 527 -6.82 -14.00 -19.70
C ILE A 527 -5.40 -14.53 -19.50
N ASP A 528 -5.25 -15.85 -19.49
CA ASP A 528 -3.94 -16.50 -19.30
C ASP A 528 -3.02 -16.36 -20.53
N ASP A 529 -1.72 -16.50 -20.29
CA ASP A 529 -0.63 -16.36 -21.27
C ASP A 529 -0.68 -15.01 -22.04
N ALA A 530 -1.06 -13.92 -21.38
CA ALA A 530 -1.25 -12.62 -22.05
C ALA A 530 -0.27 -11.55 -21.59
N LEU A 531 0.60 -11.12 -22.51
CA LEU A 531 1.59 -10.06 -22.33
C LEU A 531 0.91 -8.68 -22.35
N HIS A 532 1.26 -7.77 -21.44
CA HIS A 532 0.70 -6.42 -21.32
C HIS A 532 0.43 -5.72 -22.65
N GLY A 533 1.46 -5.53 -23.47
CA GLY A 533 1.37 -4.79 -24.74
C GLY A 533 0.73 -5.56 -25.91
N ARG A 534 0.42 -6.86 -25.75
CA ARG A 534 -0.21 -7.70 -26.80
C ARG A 534 -1.55 -8.28 -26.36
N LEU A 535 -2.08 -7.88 -25.21
CA LEU A 535 -3.33 -8.43 -24.69
C LEU A 535 -4.48 -8.28 -25.68
N ILE A 536 -4.57 -7.13 -26.36
CA ILE A 536 -5.60 -6.87 -27.38
C ILE A 536 -5.51 -7.78 -28.62
N GLU A 537 -4.35 -8.38 -28.86
CA GLU A 537 -4.15 -9.27 -30.01
C GLU A 537 -4.70 -10.68 -29.77
N LYS A 538 -4.86 -11.09 -28.50
CA LYS A 538 -5.40 -12.39 -28.11
C LYS A 538 -6.85 -12.51 -28.55
N GLN A 539 -7.22 -13.67 -29.09
CA GLN A 539 -8.58 -13.91 -29.57
C GLN A 539 -9.60 -13.77 -28.44
N ASP A 540 -9.34 -14.36 -27.27
CA ASP A 540 -10.19 -14.23 -26.08
C ASP A 540 -10.45 -12.78 -25.66
N CYS A 541 -9.49 -11.88 -25.89
CA CYS A 541 -9.65 -10.45 -25.61
C CYS A 541 -10.61 -9.81 -26.62
N LYS A 542 -10.43 -10.10 -27.91
CA LYS A 542 -11.30 -9.62 -28.98
C LYS A 542 -12.73 -10.13 -28.80
N ASP A 543 -12.90 -11.41 -28.53
CA ASP A 543 -14.21 -12.04 -28.30
C ASP A 543 -14.95 -11.38 -27.13
N LYS A 544 -14.24 -11.09 -26.02
CA LYS A 544 -14.81 -10.35 -24.89
C LYS A 544 -15.24 -8.94 -25.27
N ILE A 545 -14.42 -8.21 -26.04
CA ILE A 545 -14.72 -6.84 -26.47
C ILE A 545 -15.90 -6.82 -27.46
N GLU A 546 -15.93 -7.71 -28.44
CA GLU A 546 -17.03 -7.83 -29.41
C GLU A 546 -18.34 -8.18 -28.71
N SER A 547 -18.31 -9.18 -27.82
CA SER A 547 -19.48 -9.56 -27.02
C SER A 547 -19.98 -8.36 -26.21
N PHE A 548 -19.09 -7.58 -25.62
CA PHE A 548 -19.47 -6.41 -24.84
C PHE A 548 -20.07 -5.28 -25.70
N PHE A 549 -19.47 -4.97 -26.84
CA PHE A 549 -19.94 -3.87 -27.69
C PHE A 549 -21.20 -4.22 -28.49
N PHE A 550 -21.31 -5.44 -29.01
CA PHE A 550 -22.33 -5.79 -30.00
C PHE A 550 -23.51 -6.61 -29.46
N THR A 551 -23.49 -6.98 -28.19
CA THR A 551 -24.66 -7.61 -27.55
C THR A 551 -25.39 -6.64 -26.63
N GLU A 552 -26.72 -6.79 -26.56
CA GLU A 552 -27.56 -6.08 -25.57
C GLU A 552 -27.38 -6.66 -24.14
N GLU A 553 -26.76 -7.84 -23.99
CA GLU A 553 -26.59 -8.49 -22.69
C GLU A 553 -25.69 -7.68 -21.75
N ALA A 554 -24.70 -6.97 -22.30
CA ALA A 554 -23.85 -6.03 -21.56
C ALA A 554 -24.61 -4.85 -20.92
N GLU A 555 -25.75 -4.46 -21.48
CA GLU A 555 -26.60 -3.36 -21.00
C GLU A 555 -27.61 -3.82 -19.95
N LYS A 556 -27.85 -5.13 -19.86
CA LYS A 556 -28.80 -5.79 -18.95
C LYS A 556 -28.12 -6.53 -17.79
N VAL A 557 -26.83 -6.27 -17.55
CA VAL A 557 -26.08 -6.85 -16.44
C VAL A 557 -26.75 -6.42 -15.14
N ASP A 558 -27.39 -7.38 -14.49
CA ASP A 558 -27.94 -7.19 -13.16
C ASP A 558 -26.81 -7.41 -12.15
N TYR A 559 -26.20 -6.30 -11.75
CA TYR A 559 -25.17 -6.24 -10.71
C TYR A 559 -25.62 -6.85 -9.38
N ASN A 560 -26.94 -6.86 -9.12
CA ASN A 560 -27.51 -7.40 -7.89
C ASN A 560 -27.80 -8.90 -7.99
N LYS A 561 -27.73 -9.49 -9.19
CA LYS A 561 -28.03 -10.90 -9.45
C LYS A 561 -26.86 -11.80 -9.09
N LEU A 562 -26.46 -11.80 -7.84
CA LEU A 562 -25.54 -12.81 -7.31
C LEU A 562 -26.32 -14.09 -6.97
N LYS A 563 -26.27 -15.07 -7.88
CA LYS A 563 -26.76 -16.44 -7.65
C LYS A 563 -25.78 -17.32 -6.86
N SER A 564 -24.57 -16.85 -6.55
CA SER A 564 -23.66 -17.57 -5.64
C SER A 564 -23.81 -17.06 -4.21
N ILE A 565 -23.92 -17.99 -3.27
CA ILE A 565 -23.99 -17.71 -1.83
C ILE A 565 -22.61 -17.23 -1.38
N ASP A 566 -22.34 -15.93 -1.57
CA ASP A 566 -21.13 -15.27 -1.10
C ASP A 566 -21.22 -15.08 0.44
N HIS A 567 -20.11 -15.33 1.14
CA HIS A 567 -20.04 -15.31 2.61
C HIS A 567 -19.85 -13.86 3.09
N PHE A 568 -20.32 -13.48 4.26
CA PHE A 568 -19.97 -12.20 4.87
C PHE A 568 -18.90 -12.42 5.93
N ASP A 569 -17.93 -11.51 5.94
CA ASP A 569 -17.12 -11.19 7.10
C ASP A 569 -17.81 -10.03 7.83
N ALA A 570 -18.57 -10.35 8.88
CA ALA A 570 -19.48 -9.40 9.51
C ALA A 570 -18.79 -8.37 10.41
N HIS A 571 -17.49 -8.51 10.64
CA HIS A 571 -16.72 -7.65 11.53
C HIS A 571 -15.27 -7.66 11.07
N CYS A 572 -14.82 -6.60 10.40
CA CYS A 572 -13.39 -6.43 10.14
C CYS A 572 -12.95 -4.97 10.34
N HIS A 573 -11.79 -4.78 10.96
CA HIS A 573 -11.14 -3.49 11.02
C HIS A 573 -10.07 -3.39 9.92
N LEU A 574 -10.20 -2.38 9.04
CA LEU A 574 -9.26 -2.10 7.96
C LEU A 574 -8.45 -0.84 8.30
N PHE A 575 -7.37 -0.99 9.08
CA PHE A 575 -6.55 0.14 9.51
C PHE A 575 -5.29 0.29 8.65
N GLY A 576 -5.15 1.45 8.00
CA GLY A 576 -3.88 1.90 7.43
C GLY A 576 -2.93 2.48 8.48
N ARG A 577 -1.66 2.70 8.11
CA ARG A 577 -0.67 3.42 8.95
C ARG A 577 -1.19 4.75 9.50
N ASN A 578 -2.03 5.45 8.75
CA ASN A 578 -2.62 6.74 9.15
C ASN A 578 -3.65 6.61 10.29
N VAL A 579 -4.22 5.41 10.49
CA VAL A 579 -5.16 5.10 11.56
C VAL A 579 -4.42 4.50 12.76
N ILE A 580 -3.37 3.70 12.51
CA ILE A 580 -2.48 3.14 13.54
C ILE A 580 -1.57 4.27 14.06
N THR A 581 -2.12 5.17 14.87
CA THR A 581 -1.38 6.35 15.36
C THR A 581 -0.21 5.98 16.28
N GLY A 582 0.73 6.91 16.51
CA GLY A 582 1.75 6.77 17.56
C GLY A 582 1.19 6.56 18.97
N ARG A 583 -0.13 6.71 19.18
CA ARG A 583 -0.85 6.39 20.41
C ARG A 583 -0.83 4.90 20.73
N LEU A 584 -0.91 4.03 19.71
CA LEU A 584 -0.73 2.57 19.88
C LEU A 584 0.70 2.20 20.28
N ILE A 585 1.69 2.95 19.78
CA ILE A 585 3.09 2.78 20.18
C ILE A 585 3.29 3.17 21.64
N LEU A 586 2.67 4.26 22.10
CA LEU A 586 2.73 4.70 23.50
C LEU A 586 2.12 3.68 24.47
N MET A 587 1.04 3.01 24.08
CA MET A 587 0.45 1.92 24.86
C MET A 587 1.45 0.77 25.06
N LEU A 588 2.07 0.31 23.98
CA LEU A 588 3.07 -0.77 24.05
C LEU A 588 4.26 -0.37 24.91
N LEU A 589 4.66 0.90 24.92
CA LEU A 589 5.71 1.39 25.79
C LEU A 589 5.31 1.35 27.27
N GLY A 590 4.05 1.67 27.60
CA GLY A 590 3.51 1.56 28.96
C GLY A 590 3.64 0.16 29.53
N ASP A 591 3.22 -0.86 28.78
CA ASP A 591 3.29 -2.26 29.22
C ASP A 591 4.73 -2.75 29.42
N ILE A 592 5.67 -2.31 28.58
CA ILE A 592 7.09 -2.66 28.77
C ILE A 592 7.67 -1.94 29.99
N VAL A 593 7.30 -0.68 30.21
CA VAL A 593 7.74 0.07 31.41
C VAL A 593 7.22 -0.60 32.67
N GLU A 594 5.92 -0.93 32.74
CA GLU A 594 5.34 -1.62 33.91
C GLU A 594 5.99 -2.98 34.16
N TYR A 595 6.22 -3.78 33.11
CA TYR A 595 6.94 -5.06 33.23
C TYR A 595 8.33 -4.91 33.85
N LEU A 596 9.01 -3.78 33.64
CA LEU A 596 10.33 -3.50 34.24
C LEU A 596 10.25 -2.89 35.65
N ASP A 597 9.20 -2.14 35.97
CA ASP A 597 9.01 -1.38 37.22
C ASP A 597 8.50 -2.23 38.41
N GLN A 598 8.07 -3.48 38.18
CA GLN A 598 7.52 -4.36 39.23
C GLN A 598 8.57 -4.86 40.23
N ASP A 599 8.70 -4.17 41.36
CA ASP A 599 9.53 -4.51 42.53
C ASP A 599 8.89 -5.56 43.48
N ASN A 600 8.08 -6.50 42.97
CA ASN A 600 7.31 -7.43 43.81
C ASN A 600 7.94 -8.85 43.83
N PRO A 601 8.52 -9.31 44.95
CA PRO A 601 9.20 -10.60 45.04
C PRO A 601 8.29 -11.84 44.98
N ASP A 602 6.96 -11.67 45.08
CA ASP A 602 5.98 -12.77 45.12
C ASP A 602 5.26 -13.03 43.77
N GLU A 603 5.39 -12.15 42.77
CA GLU A 603 4.85 -12.36 41.42
C GLU A 603 5.95 -12.93 40.51
N GLN A 604 5.83 -14.21 40.15
CA GLN A 604 6.76 -14.84 39.22
C GLN A 604 6.73 -14.12 37.86
N ARG A 605 7.84 -13.47 37.48
CA ARG A 605 7.98 -12.82 36.17
C ARG A 605 7.96 -13.87 35.05
N GLU A 606 7.02 -13.76 34.12
CA GLU A 606 7.06 -14.57 32.89
C GLU A 606 8.06 -14.00 31.88
N PRO A 607 8.92 -14.83 31.28
CA PRO A 607 9.92 -14.36 30.31
C PRO A 607 9.27 -13.84 29.02
N ILE A 608 9.81 -12.75 28.48
CA ILE A 608 9.40 -12.22 27.16
C ILE A 608 9.92 -13.15 26.05
N SER A 609 9.18 -14.20 25.72
CA SER A 609 9.58 -15.22 24.73
C SER A 609 9.16 -14.87 23.29
N THR A 610 10.05 -15.15 22.32
CA THR A 610 9.76 -15.09 20.87
C THR A 610 9.29 -16.43 20.29
N ARG A 611 9.43 -17.54 21.02
CA ARG A 611 9.23 -18.89 20.47
C ARG A 611 7.75 -19.24 20.34
N GLU A 612 7.40 -19.89 19.24
CA GLU A 612 6.11 -20.55 19.04
C GLU A 612 6.02 -21.78 19.97
N GLY A 613 5.52 -21.57 21.19
CA GLY A 613 5.12 -22.66 22.08
C GLY A 613 3.67 -23.06 21.84
N GLU A 614 3.42 -24.34 21.61
CA GLU A 614 2.09 -24.94 21.75
C GLU A 614 1.68 -24.84 23.23
N GLY A 615 0.67 -24.03 23.52
CA GLY A 615 0.14 -23.84 24.88
C GLY A 615 -0.04 -22.37 25.22
N SER A 616 -1.30 -21.97 25.37
CA SER A 616 -1.83 -20.72 25.91
C SER A 616 -0.88 -19.81 26.73
N GLU A 617 -0.13 -18.91 26.10
CA GLU A 617 0.47 -17.75 26.77
C GLU A 617 0.62 -16.58 25.77
N HIS A 618 -0.09 -15.47 26.01
CA HIS A 618 -0.09 -14.26 25.18
C HIS A 618 1.11 -13.38 25.60
N GLY A 619 2.31 -13.68 25.09
CA GLY A 619 3.49 -12.90 25.44
C GLY A 619 3.47 -11.48 24.87
N ILE A 620 3.58 -10.46 25.74
CA ILE A 620 3.70 -9.02 25.43
C ILE A 620 4.73 -8.76 24.30
N GLY A 621 5.86 -9.49 24.30
CA GLY A 621 6.91 -9.36 23.27
C GLY A 621 6.49 -9.69 21.83
N ARG A 622 5.55 -10.62 21.64
CA ARG A 622 5.05 -11.01 20.30
C ARG A 622 4.14 -9.93 19.72
N VAL A 623 3.22 -9.40 20.54
CA VAL A 623 2.30 -8.32 20.18
C VAL A 623 3.08 -7.07 19.82
N ILE A 624 4.06 -6.68 20.64
CA ILE A 624 4.96 -5.54 20.39
C ILE A 624 5.63 -5.66 19.02
N ARG A 625 6.28 -6.80 18.73
CA ARG A 625 6.95 -7.03 17.44
C ARG A 625 5.98 -6.91 16.26
N ASN A 626 4.78 -7.48 16.39
CA ASN A 626 3.82 -7.52 15.31
C ASN A 626 3.18 -6.15 15.06
N VAL A 627 2.77 -5.42 16.10
CA VAL A 627 2.26 -4.03 15.95
C VAL A 627 3.31 -3.15 15.26
N PHE A 628 4.58 -3.25 15.65
CA PHE A 628 5.64 -2.48 15.01
C PHE A 628 5.90 -2.89 13.56
N ASN A 629 5.83 -4.18 13.23
CA ASN A 629 5.91 -4.64 11.84
C ASN A 629 4.72 -4.10 11.03
N TYR A 630 3.48 -4.24 11.50
CA TYR A 630 2.30 -3.80 10.78
C TYR A 630 2.25 -2.27 10.59
N PHE A 631 2.63 -1.50 11.60
CA PHE A 631 2.75 -0.04 11.52
C PHE A 631 3.74 0.42 10.43
N LEU A 632 4.84 -0.30 10.25
CA LEU A 632 5.87 0.05 9.25
C LEU A 632 5.50 -0.36 7.82
N PHE A 633 4.68 -1.41 7.64
CA PHE A 633 4.49 -2.04 6.33
C PHE A 633 3.11 -1.81 5.69
N ASN A 634 2.04 -1.54 6.44
CA ASN A 634 0.69 -1.46 5.85
C ASN A 634 0.23 -0.01 5.59
N LYS A 635 0.04 0.36 4.31
CA LYS A 635 -0.09 1.76 3.88
C LYS A 635 -1.53 2.33 3.91
N GLY A 636 -2.59 1.50 3.94
CA GLY A 636 -3.99 1.96 3.87
C GLY A 636 -5.03 0.82 3.91
N ALA A 637 -6.32 1.14 4.12
CA ALA A 637 -7.40 0.14 4.23
C ALA A 637 -7.53 -0.79 3.01
N ARG A 638 -7.27 -0.29 1.80
CA ARG A 638 -7.32 -1.10 0.56
C ARG A 638 -6.30 -2.23 0.56
N GLN A 639 -5.05 -1.94 0.90
CA GLN A 639 -4.02 -2.98 0.97
C GLN A 639 -4.37 -4.03 2.02
N MET A 640 -4.92 -3.62 3.16
CA MET A 640 -5.35 -4.56 4.19
C MET A 640 -6.52 -5.45 3.74
N LEU A 641 -7.48 -4.90 3.00
CA LEU A 641 -8.53 -5.71 2.40
C LEU A 641 -7.95 -6.69 1.37
N ASP A 642 -6.96 -6.23 0.59
CA ASP A 642 -6.27 -7.07 -0.37
C ASP A 642 -5.57 -8.26 0.31
N ASP A 643 -4.88 -8.01 1.42
CA ASP A 643 -4.21 -9.03 2.23
C ASP A 643 -5.23 -10.04 2.80
N LEU A 644 -6.36 -9.54 3.34
CA LEU A 644 -7.45 -10.37 3.86
C LEU A 644 -8.08 -11.27 2.77
N GLU A 645 -8.30 -10.73 1.58
CA GLU A 645 -8.83 -11.48 0.44
C GLU A 645 -7.91 -12.62 0.00
N GLU A 646 -6.61 -12.36 -0.10
CA GLU A 646 -5.63 -13.38 -0.44
C GLU A 646 -5.55 -14.46 0.65
N ASP A 647 -5.55 -14.08 1.92
CA ASP A 647 -5.58 -15.01 3.05
C ASP A 647 -6.83 -15.92 3.05
N TYR A 648 -8.01 -15.37 2.73
CA TYR A 648 -9.22 -16.15 2.53
C TYR A 648 -9.10 -17.12 1.35
N TRP A 649 -8.51 -16.66 0.24
CA TRP A 649 -8.32 -17.46 -0.97
C TRP A 649 -7.39 -18.65 -0.72
N GLU A 650 -6.23 -18.42 -0.10
CA GLU A 650 -5.26 -19.45 0.27
C GLU A 650 -5.85 -20.47 1.24
N THR A 651 -6.62 -19.99 2.23
CA THR A 651 -7.22 -20.86 3.24
C THR A 651 -8.34 -21.74 2.67
N ARG A 652 -9.07 -21.27 1.65
CA ARG A 652 -10.18 -22.00 0.99
C ARG A 652 -9.84 -22.49 -0.42
N ALA A 653 -8.58 -22.77 -0.74
CA ALA A 653 -8.11 -23.08 -2.10
C ALA A 653 -8.93 -24.14 -2.87
N HIS A 654 -9.58 -25.09 -2.18
CA HIS A 654 -10.40 -26.14 -2.81
C HIS A 654 -11.89 -25.77 -3.02
N GLN A 655 -12.38 -24.69 -2.39
CA GLN A 655 -13.74 -24.14 -2.56
C GLN A 655 -13.74 -22.62 -2.27
N PRO A 656 -13.12 -21.79 -3.12
CA PRO A 656 -13.02 -20.36 -2.89
C PRO A 656 -14.42 -19.72 -2.98
N LYS A 657 -15.02 -19.46 -1.81
CA LYS A 657 -16.20 -18.60 -1.68
C LYS A 657 -15.69 -17.17 -1.53
N THR A 658 -16.33 -16.23 -2.21
CA THR A 658 -15.98 -14.81 -2.09
C THR A 658 -16.65 -14.23 -0.86
N PHE A 659 -15.95 -13.31 -0.20
CA PHE A 659 -16.46 -12.62 0.96
C PHE A 659 -16.99 -11.24 0.61
N ARG A 660 -18.06 -10.86 1.29
CA ARG A 660 -18.54 -9.49 1.45
C ARG A 660 -18.09 -8.98 2.80
N TYR A 661 -17.87 -7.69 2.93
CA TYR A 661 -17.16 -7.15 4.09
C TYR A 661 -18.00 -6.10 4.81
N ILE A 662 -17.98 -6.15 6.13
CA ILE A 662 -18.52 -5.10 7.01
C ILE A 662 -17.34 -4.41 7.70
N PRO A 663 -16.65 -3.49 7.01
CA PRO A 663 -15.54 -2.77 7.62
C PRO A 663 -16.05 -1.75 8.64
N LEU A 664 -15.43 -1.76 9.81
CA LEU A 664 -15.83 -0.93 10.94
C LEU A 664 -14.81 0.19 11.14
N MET A 665 -15.28 1.44 11.14
CA MET A 665 -14.43 2.56 11.53
C MET A 665 -14.07 2.49 13.01
N PHE A 666 -12.96 3.12 13.38
CA PHE A 666 -12.58 3.26 14.78
C PHE A 666 -11.96 4.63 15.05
N ASP A 667 -12.66 5.44 15.85
CA ASP A 667 -12.27 6.81 16.12
C ASP A 667 -11.24 6.90 17.26
N LEU A 668 -9.98 6.64 16.91
CA LEU A 668 -8.85 6.73 17.84
C LEU A 668 -8.53 8.17 18.26
N GLU A 669 -9.01 9.19 17.54
CA GLU A 669 -8.79 10.60 17.89
C GLU A 669 -9.42 10.95 19.24
N MET A 670 -10.59 10.39 19.53
CA MET A 670 -11.41 10.70 20.70
C MET A 670 -10.91 10.08 22.01
N THR A 671 -9.96 9.14 21.93
CA THR A 671 -9.43 8.41 23.10
C THR A 671 -8.67 9.29 24.11
N PHE A 672 -8.19 10.46 23.71
CA PHE A 672 -7.47 11.42 24.57
C PHE A 672 -8.30 12.60 25.03
N ARG A 673 -9.59 12.63 24.69
CA ARG A 673 -10.49 13.70 25.09
C ARG A 673 -11.14 13.33 26.43
N ASN A 674 -11.01 14.21 27.42
CA ASN A 674 -11.68 14.04 28.71
C ASN A 674 -12.77 15.08 29.02
N ASP A 675 -12.84 16.16 28.25
CA ASP A 675 -13.93 17.15 28.33
C ASP A 675 -14.99 16.81 27.28
N TYR A 676 -16.25 16.82 27.68
CA TYR A 676 -17.36 16.44 26.82
C TYR A 676 -17.58 17.45 25.69
N ASP A 677 -17.50 18.75 25.97
CA ASP A 677 -17.87 19.82 25.02
C ASP A 677 -16.64 20.47 24.36
N ALA A 678 -15.47 20.41 24.98
CA ALA A 678 -14.23 21.00 24.45
C ALA A 678 -13.28 19.96 23.84
N ASP A 679 -12.72 20.26 22.66
CA ASP A 679 -11.57 19.51 22.15
C ASP A 679 -10.30 19.92 22.90
N ASN A 680 -9.98 19.14 23.93
CA ASN A 680 -8.78 19.32 24.74
C ASN A 680 -7.76 18.18 24.57
N ALA A 681 -7.93 17.35 23.53
CA ALA A 681 -7.09 16.17 23.32
C ALA A 681 -5.60 16.52 23.23
N ALA A 682 -5.25 17.64 22.57
CA ALA A 682 -3.87 18.09 22.46
C ALA A 682 -3.21 18.40 23.82
N SER A 683 -3.97 18.97 24.76
CA SER A 683 -3.49 19.25 26.12
C SER A 683 -3.23 17.96 26.90
N VAL A 684 -4.19 17.03 26.86
CA VAL A 684 -4.09 15.74 27.55
C VAL A 684 -2.92 14.92 26.97
N ILE A 685 -2.75 14.93 25.65
CA ILE A 685 -1.61 14.28 25.00
C ILE A 685 -0.30 14.91 25.46
N ALA A 686 -0.20 16.24 25.49
CA ALA A 686 1.04 16.92 25.90
C ALA A 686 1.44 16.58 27.35
N GLU A 687 0.47 16.54 28.26
CA GLU A 687 0.64 16.12 29.65
C GLU A 687 1.12 14.66 29.73
N LYS A 688 0.39 13.73 29.11
CA LYS A 688 0.79 12.31 29.07
C LYS A 688 2.15 12.11 28.41
N MET A 689 2.47 12.84 27.34
CA MET A 689 3.78 12.75 26.70
C MET A 689 4.90 13.24 27.62
N GLN A 690 4.64 14.23 28.47
CA GLN A 690 5.62 14.66 29.46
C GLN A 690 5.85 13.60 30.53
N GLU A 691 4.79 13.00 31.06
CA GLU A 691 4.88 11.87 32.01
C GLU A 691 5.67 10.71 31.40
N PHE A 692 5.33 10.33 30.16
CA PHE A 692 6.03 9.29 29.41
C PHE A 692 7.49 9.66 29.15
N LYS A 693 7.84 10.91 28.83
CA LYS A 693 9.25 11.31 28.61
C LYS A 693 10.13 11.10 29.84
N VAL A 694 9.60 11.40 31.02
CA VAL A 694 10.33 11.21 32.29
C VAL A 694 10.55 9.72 32.53
N LYS A 695 9.46 8.92 32.51
CA LYS A 695 9.53 7.45 32.64
C LYS A 695 10.38 6.81 31.54
N HIS A 696 10.36 7.35 30.32
CA HIS A 696 11.11 6.86 29.17
C HIS A 696 12.62 7.05 29.32
N ALA A 697 13.07 8.16 29.91
CA ALA A 697 14.49 8.36 30.20
C ALA A 697 14.97 7.33 31.23
N GLU A 698 14.21 7.15 32.31
CA GLU A 698 14.46 6.14 33.34
C GLU A 698 14.45 4.72 32.76
N PHE A 699 13.48 4.42 31.90
CA PHE A 699 13.34 3.17 31.18
C PHE A 699 14.54 2.86 30.28
N LEU A 700 15.01 3.83 29.47
CA LEU A 700 16.19 3.65 28.63
C LEU A 700 17.45 3.38 29.47
N ASP A 701 17.60 4.05 30.61
CA ASP A 701 18.72 3.82 31.54
C ASP A 701 18.64 2.43 32.18
N GLN A 702 17.45 1.99 32.60
CA GLN A 702 17.20 0.64 33.12
C GLN A 702 17.48 -0.44 32.07
N MET A 703 17.02 -0.24 30.84
CA MET A 703 17.30 -1.15 29.71
C MET A 703 18.80 -1.22 29.40
N ASP A 704 19.50 -0.10 29.39
CA ASP A 704 20.94 -0.05 29.11
C ASP A 704 21.71 -0.83 30.18
N SER A 705 21.33 -0.66 31.46
CA SER A 705 21.87 -1.45 32.57
C SER A 705 21.55 -2.94 32.47
N LEU A 706 20.35 -3.32 32.03
CA LEU A 706 19.91 -4.72 31.93
C LEU A 706 20.58 -5.45 30.75
N VAL A 707 20.69 -4.78 29.60
CA VAL A 707 21.42 -5.29 28.43
C VAL A 707 22.91 -5.44 28.74
N GLN A 708 23.53 -4.44 29.38
CA GLN A 708 24.96 -4.47 29.73
C GLN A 708 25.29 -5.61 30.71
N ARG A 709 24.51 -5.80 31.78
CA ARG A 709 24.73 -6.88 32.75
C ARG A 709 24.65 -8.28 32.14
N PHE A 710 23.73 -8.49 31.19
CA PHE A 710 23.62 -9.76 30.47
C PHE A 710 24.82 -9.98 29.52
N GLU A 711 25.20 -8.96 28.75
CA GLU A 711 26.31 -9.04 27.79
C GLU A 711 27.68 -9.25 28.46
N GLU A 712 27.90 -8.67 29.65
CA GLU A 712 29.18 -8.72 30.35
C GLU A 712 29.37 -9.99 31.21
N ASN A 713 28.32 -10.45 31.90
CA ASN A 713 28.45 -11.49 32.93
C ASN A 713 27.67 -12.79 32.65
N GLY A 714 26.74 -12.81 31.69
CA GLY A 714 25.85 -13.94 31.46
C GLY A 714 24.96 -14.29 32.67
N GLU A 715 24.79 -13.37 33.61
CA GLU A 715 24.09 -13.59 34.88
C GLU A 715 22.56 -13.51 34.73
N PHE A 716 21.87 -14.47 35.35
CA PHE A 716 20.42 -14.57 35.40
C PHE A 716 19.84 -13.54 36.38
N ILE A 717 18.81 -12.81 35.94
CA ILE A 717 18.43 -11.52 36.53
C ILE A 717 17.35 -11.63 37.64
N PHE A 718 16.78 -12.81 37.89
CA PHE A 718 15.75 -12.99 38.94
C PHE A 718 16.13 -14.08 39.93
N SER A 719 15.95 -13.80 41.22
CA SER A 719 16.12 -14.78 42.29
C SER A 719 15.10 -15.90 42.12
N ASP A 720 15.61 -17.12 42.03
CA ASP A 720 14.91 -18.40 41.85
C ASP A 720 14.29 -18.64 40.46
N GLU A 721 15.15 -19.10 39.54
CA GLU A 721 14.86 -19.82 38.29
C GLU A 721 13.73 -19.27 37.39
N LYS A 722 13.96 -18.14 36.68
CA LYS A 722 13.40 -17.89 35.33
C LYS A 722 14.25 -16.85 34.57
N VAL A 723 14.58 -17.19 33.32
CA VAL A 723 15.67 -16.62 32.50
C VAL A 723 15.19 -15.43 31.65
N PRO A 724 15.93 -14.31 31.50
CA PRO A 724 15.87 -13.55 30.26
C PRO A 724 16.65 -14.35 29.21
N ASN A 725 15.94 -15.08 28.35
CA ASN A 725 16.57 -15.79 27.23
C ASN A 725 17.17 -14.75 26.26
N GLU A 726 18.08 -15.16 25.37
CA GLU A 726 18.63 -14.29 24.31
C GLU A 726 17.53 -13.51 23.56
N ASP A 727 16.35 -14.11 23.44
CA ASP A 727 15.14 -13.54 22.86
C ASP A 727 14.60 -12.32 23.62
N SER A 728 14.57 -12.34 24.95
CA SER A 728 14.15 -11.20 25.79
C SER A 728 15.09 -10.01 25.64
N VAL A 729 16.40 -10.27 25.67
CA VAL A 729 17.44 -9.23 25.48
C VAL A 729 17.40 -8.68 24.07
N ARG A 730 17.11 -9.52 23.07
CA ARG A 730 16.92 -9.12 21.68
C ARG A 730 15.70 -8.22 21.50
N ILE A 731 14.57 -8.53 22.15
CA ILE A 731 13.36 -7.68 22.14
C ILE A 731 13.65 -6.32 22.79
N LEU A 732 14.34 -6.30 23.93
CA LEU A 732 14.75 -5.06 24.58
C LEU A 732 15.67 -4.23 23.67
N LYS A 733 16.64 -4.84 22.98
CA LYS A 733 17.46 -4.14 21.98
C LYS A 733 16.63 -3.57 20.81
N TYR A 734 15.64 -4.31 20.31
CA TYR A 734 14.73 -3.82 19.27
C TYR A 734 13.88 -2.65 19.74
N ALA A 735 13.25 -2.77 20.92
CA ALA A 735 12.48 -1.70 21.53
C ALA A 735 13.35 -0.45 21.70
N LYS A 736 14.56 -0.57 22.24
CA LYS A 736 15.53 0.53 22.39
C LYS A 736 15.87 1.22 21.06
N LYS A 737 16.19 0.45 20.00
CA LYS A 737 16.54 0.99 18.66
C LYS A 737 15.38 1.78 18.06
N ILE A 738 14.16 1.24 18.17
CA ILE A 738 12.95 1.87 17.63
C ILE A 738 12.59 3.12 18.42
N ILE A 739 12.61 3.05 19.76
CA ILE A 739 12.35 4.17 20.67
C ILE A 739 13.31 5.35 20.41
N LYS A 740 14.61 5.07 20.26
CA LYS A 740 15.61 6.09 19.88
C LYS A 740 15.39 6.65 18.46
N GLY A 741 14.94 5.80 17.53
CA GLY A 741 14.67 6.18 16.14
C GLY A 741 13.35 6.94 15.92
N LEU A 742 12.36 6.74 16.79
CA LEU A 742 11.03 7.34 16.68
C LEU A 742 11.03 8.86 16.92
N ASN A 743 12.09 9.44 17.50
CA ASN A 743 12.13 10.86 17.89
C ASN A 743 10.78 11.27 18.52
N LEU A 744 10.32 10.52 19.54
CA LEU A 744 9.03 10.64 20.27
C LEU A 744 8.72 12.05 20.82
N VAL A 745 9.62 13.00 20.61
CA VAL A 745 9.61 14.38 21.05
C VAL A 745 9.30 15.36 19.90
N ASN A 746 9.30 14.94 18.63
CA ASN A 746 9.02 15.82 17.50
C ASN A 746 7.54 15.89 17.13
N ALA A 747 7.14 17.06 16.61
CA ALA A 747 5.78 17.40 16.19
C ALA A 747 5.15 16.43 15.16
N SER A 748 5.92 15.52 14.55
CA SER A 748 5.48 14.60 13.51
C SER A 748 4.49 13.52 13.99
N VAL A 749 4.59 13.02 15.23
CA VAL A 749 3.60 12.05 15.76
C VAL A 749 2.22 12.70 15.94
N LEU A 750 2.20 13.99 16.28
CA LEU A 750 0.99 14.78 16.39
C LEU A 750 0.41 15.15 15.01
N GLU A 751 1.28 15.28 14.00
CA GLU A 751 0.90 15.56 12.61
C GLU A 751 0.33 14.32 11.93
N ASP A 752 0.93 13.14 12.13
CA ASP A 752 0.45 11.83 11.63
C ASP A 752 -0.90 11.41 12.23
N ALA A 753 -1.24 11.89 13.44
CA ALA A 753 -2.51 11.59 14.11
C ALA A 753 -3.63 12.60 13.83
N LYS A 754 -3.34 13.73 13.14
CA LYS A 754 -4.35 14.70 12.75
C LYS A 754 -5.08 14.19 11.50
N ASN A 755 -6.41 14.17 11.56
CA ASN A 755 -7.30 13.75 10.45
C ASN A 755 -7.34 12.24 10.19
N SER A 756 -6.95 11.40 11.14
CA SER A 756 -7.08 9.93 11.05
C SER A 756 -8.54 9.50 10.82
N TYR A 757 -9.50 10.15 11.48
CA TYR A 757 -10.94 9.89 11.29
C TYR A 757 -11.36 10.18 9.84
N LYS A 758 -11.01 11.38 9.34
CA LYS A 758 -11.31 11.81 7.98
C LYS A 758 -10.64 10.93 6.92
N THR A 759 -9.41 10.52 7.18
CA THR A 759 -8.64 9.65 6.28
C THR A 759 -9.28 8.26 6.20
N GLN A 760 -9.63 7.67 7.34
CA GLN A 760 -10.33 6.38 7.38
C GLN A 760 -11.68 6.46 6.67
N LYS A 761 -12.45 7.52 6.90
CA LYS A 761 -13.73 7.77 6.20
C LYS A 761 -13.54 7.76 4.69
N GLN A 762 -12.57 8.54 4.19
CA GLN A 762 -12.25 8.62 2.77
C GLN A 762 -11.80 7.26 2.19
N GLU A 763 -11.00 6.49 2.91
CA GLU A 763 -10.58 5.15 2.47
C GLU A 763 -11.78 4.18 2.35
N LEU A 764 -12.76 4.25 3.26
CA LEU A 764 -13.97 3.42 3.16
C LEU A 764 -14.94 3.90 2.08
N GLU A 765 -15.03 5.21 1.81
CA GLU A 765 -15.74 5.77 0.65
C GLU A 765 -15.18 5.25 -0.68
N GLN A 766 -13.85 5.20 -0.78
CA GLN A 766 -13.14 4.64 -1.94
C GLN A 766 -13.46 3.16 -2.11
N LEU A 767 -13.43 2.36 -1.03
CA LEU A 767 -13.80 0.96 -1.09
C LEU A 767 -15.27 0.76 -1.43
N LYS A 768 -16.18 1.60 -0.91
CA LYS A 768 -17.62 1.57 -1.27
C LYS A 768 -17.82 1.83 -2.74
N THR A 769 -17.06 2.76 -3.32
CA THR A 769 -17.09 3.04 -4.76
C THR A 769 -16.67 1.81 -5.57
N LEU A 770 -15.57 1.15 -5.18
CA LEU A 770 -15.06 -0.02 -5.90
C LEU A 770 -15.96 -1.26 -5.74
N TYR A 771 -16.38 -1.59 -4.52
CA TYR A 771 -17.07 -2.85 -4.21
C TYR A 771 -18.60 -2.76 -4.24
N GLY A 772 -19.16 -1.55 -4.19
CA GLY A 772 -20.60 -1.34 -4.29
C GLY A 772 -21.38 -2.12 -3.23
N ASN A 773 -22.17 -3.10 -3.66
CA ASN A 773 -23.05 -3.91 -2.79
C ASN A 773 -22.35 -5.12 -2.13
N ASP A 774 -21.04 -5.28 -2.33
CA ASP A 774 -20.24 -6.29 -1.64
C ASP A 774 -19.51 -5.73 -0.40
N ILE A 775 -19.66 -4.43 -0.10
CA ILE A 775 -19.11 -3.81 1.10
C ILE A 775 -20.13 -2.92 1.83
N PHE A 776 -20.18 -3.07 3.16
CA PHE A 776 -21.16 -2.44 4.04
C PHE A 776 -20.42 -1.72 5.18
N PRO A 777 -19.79 -0.56 4.92
CA PRO A 777 -19.00 0.12 5.95
C PRO A 777 -19.88 0.72 7.05
N PHE A 778 -19.37 0.73 8.28
CA PHE A 778 -20.04 1.33 9.44
C PHE A 778 -19.26 2.56 9.93
N LEU A 779 -19.98 3.69 10.06
CA LEU A 779 -19.40 4.97 10.47
C LEU A 779 -19.20 4.98 11.98
N ALA A 780 -18.01 5.35 12.45
CA ALA A 780 -17.76 5.51 13.87
C ALA A 780 -18.45 6.77 14.38
N VAL A 781 -19.30 6.61 15.40
CA VAL A 781 -20.06 7.70 16.01
C VAL A 781 -19.63 7.85 17.47
N ASP A 782 -19.10 9.04 17.79
CA ASP A 782 -18.81 9.47 19.15
C ASP A 782 -19.60 10.78 19.39
N PRO A 783 -20.54 10.80 20.36
CA PRO A 783 -21.43 11.96 20.56
C PRO A 783 -20.69 13.23 21.01
N ARG A 784 -19.43 13.11 21.44
CA ARG A 784 -18.58 14.25 21.83
C ARG A 784 -17.94 14.94 20.63
N ARG A 785 -17.87 14.28 19.47
CA ARG A 785 -17.22 14.84 18.27
C ARG A 785 -18.08 15.97 17.69
N GLU A 786 -17.46 17.12 17.46
CA GLU A 786 -18.11 18.27 16.83
C GLU A 786 -18.59 17.89 15.41
N GLY A 787 -19.82 18.30 15.06
CA GLY A 787 -20.41 18.01 13.75
C GLY A 787 -20.90 16.57 13.54
N MET A 788 -20.81 15.69 14.54
CA MET A 788 -21.17 14.27 14.40
C MET A 788 -22.62 14.03 13.93
N ALA A 789 -23.56 14.85 14.38
CA ALA A 789 -24.95 14.78 13.90
C ALA A 789 -25.04 14.94 12.38
N GLN A 790 -24.39 15.97 11.83
CA GLN A 790 -24.34 16.22 10.40
C GLN A 790 -23.64 15.08 9.65
N GLU A 791 -22.54 14.56 10.19
CA GLU A 791 -21.85 13.41 9.60
C GLU A 791 -22.76 12.18 9.48
N VAL A 792 -23.55 11.88 10.51
CA VAL A 792 -24.56 10.79 10.48
C VAL A 792 -25.63 11.08 9.43
N GLU A 793 -26.21 12.29 9.44
CA GLU A 793 -27.28 12.70 8.54
C GLU A 793 -26.85 12.73 7.06
N GLU A 794 -25.59 13.01 6.77
CA GLU A 794 -25.07 13.08 5.40
C GLU A 794 -24.58 11.72 4.88
N ASN A 795 -24.15 10.80 5.76
CA ASN A 795 -23.36 9.63 5.33
C ASN A 795 -23.96 8.27 5.68
N ILE A 796 -24.91 8.17 6.62
CA ILE A 796 -25.55 6.89 7.01
C ILE A 796 -26.95 6.74 6.39
N GLY A 797 -27.23 5.60 5.77
CA GLY A 797 -28.54 5.25 5.22
C GLY A 797 -28.48 4.19 4.13
N LYS A 798 -29.64 3.69 3.68
CA LYS A 798 -29.73 2.59 2.71
C LYS A 798 -29.01 2.87 1.38
N ASP A 799 -29.07 4.11 0.90
CA ASP A 799 -28.46 4.54 -0.37
C ASP A 799 -27.23 5.43 -0.16
N LYS A 800 -26.65 5.40 1.05
CA LYS A 800 -25.46 6.20 1.39
C LYS A 800 -24.21 5.35 1.48
N VAL A 801 -23.08 6.01 1.72
CA VAL A 801 -21.78 5.33 1.83
C VAL A 801 -21.81 4.30 2.95
N PHE A 802 -22.28 4.70 4.13
CA PHE A 802 -22.26 3.88 5.34
C PHE A 802 -23.61 3.23 5.59
N HIS A 803 -23.58 1.91 5.81
CA HIS A 803 -24.78 1.09 6.01
C HIS A 803 -25.29 1.16 7.44
N GLY A 804 -24.42 1.44 8.41
CA GLY A 804 -24.76 1.43 9.83
C GLY A 804 -23.81 2.25 10.70
N VAL A 805 -24.08 2.21 12.00
CA VAL A 805 -23.34 2.95 13.03
C VAL A 805 -22.39 2.00 13.78
N LYS A 806 -21.12 2.38 13.91
CA LYS A 806 -20.19 1.73 14.85
C LYS A 806 -20.08 2.56 16.13
N LEU A 807 -20.39 1.95 17.27
CA LEU A 807 -20.18 2.51 18.59
C LEU A 807 -19.03 1.81 19.31
N TYR A 808 -18.23 2.60 20.02
CA TYR A 808 -17.09 2.14 20.80
C TYR A 808 -17.05 2.93 22.11
N THR A 809 -17.99 2.64 23.00
CA THR A 809 -18.20 3.41 24.25
C THR A 809 -17.00 3.41 25.20
N PRO A 810 -16.13 2.37 25.28
CA PRO A 810 -14.89 2.47 26.07
C PRO A 810 -13.98 3.64 25.66
N ASN A 811 -14.14 4.23 24.46
CA ASN A 811 -13.43 5.44 24.05
C ASN A 811 -13.75 6.68 24.89
N GLY A 812 -14.76 6.62 25.77
CA GLY A 812 -14.98 7.63 26.80
C GLY A 812 -16.38 8.21 26.87
N TYR A 813 -17.39 7.48 26.41
CA TYR A 813 -18.80 7.89 26.53
C TYR A 813 -19.68 6.70 26.94
N SER A 814 -20.87 6.97 27.44
CA SER A 814 -21.79 5.91 27.90
C SER A 814 -22.67 5.40 26.75
N PRO A 815 -23.10 4.12 26.73
CA PRO A 815 -24.18 3.65 25.88
C PRO A 815 -25.47 4.43 26.11
N THR A 816 -25.66 4.99 27.31
CA THR A 816 -26.83 5.79 27.68
C THR A 816 -26.57 7.30 27.60
N ASP A 817 -25.55 7.70 26.84
CA ASP A 817 -25.28 9.11 26.58
C ASP A 817 -26.55 9.81 26.06
N LEU A 818 -26.92 10.98 26.59
CA LEU A 818 -28.20 11.59 26.25
C LEU A 818 -28.36 11.91 24.75
N ASN A 819 -27.29 12.23 24.02
CA ASN A 819 -27.36 12.42 22.56
C ASN A 819 -27.67 11.12 21.81
N LEU A 820 -27.34 9.97 22.40
CA LEU A 820 -27.65 8.65 21.86
C LEU A 820 -29.02 8.14 22.35
N PHE A 821 -29.32 8.35 23.63
CA PHE A 821 -30.36 7.66 24.38
C PHE A 821 -31.64 8.47 24.67
N ASP A 822 -31.60 9.80 24.72
CA ASP A 822 -32.75 10.62 25.14
C ASP A 822 -33.51 11.21 23.94
N PRO A 823 -34.73 10.75 23.62
CA PRO A 823 -35.43 11.13 22.39
C PRO A 823 -35.79 12.62 22.33
N GLU A 824 -35.73 13.34 23.46
CA GLU A 824 -35.95 14.79 23.53
C GLU A 824 -34.70 15.60 23.17
N LYS A 825 -33.53 14.96 23.04
CA LYS A 825 -32.31 15.62 22.58
C LYS A 825 -32.32 15.75 21.06
N ALA A 826 -32.24 16.98 20.59
CA ALA A 826 -32.07 17.26 19.17
C ALA A 826 -30.61 16.99 18.74
N PHE A 827 -30.28 15.72 18.47
CA PHE A 827 -28.97 15.31 17.98
C PHE A 827 -29.02 15.01 16.47
N VAL A 828 -29.57 13.86 16.07
CA VAL A 828 -29.72 13.46 14.65
C VAL A 828 -31.18 13.63 14.25
N HIS A 829 -31.42 14.38 13.18
CA HIS A 829 -32.76 14.71 12.67
C HIS A 829 -33.73 15.22 13.75
N GLY A 830 -33.20 15.97 14.73
CA GLY A 830 -33.99 16.53 15.83
C GLY A 830 -34.38 15.54 16.94
N THR A 831 -33.79 14.34 16.98
CA THR A 831 -34.00 13.33 18.02
C THR A 831 -32.65 12.67 18.42
N SER A 832 -32.66 11.73 19.36
CA SER A 832 -31.47 10.94 19.69
C SER A 832 -31.12 9.92 18.60
N LEU A 833 -29.86 9.49 18.58
CA LEU A 833 -29.38 8.50 17.61
C LEU A 833 -30.20 7.20 17.64
N TYR A 834 -30.47 6.62 18.81
CA TYR A 834 -31.14 5.31 18.88
C TYR A 834 -32.57 5.35 18.39
N LYS A 835 -33.32 6.41 18.73
CA LYS A 835 -34.68 6.58 18.21
C LYS A 835 -34.67 6.67 16.68
N TRP A 836 -33.76 7.48 16.13
CA TRP A 836 -33.63 7.58 14.68
C TRP A 836 -33.22 6.24 14.03
N CYS A 837 -32.27 5.51 14.60
CA CYS A 837 -31.85 4.21 14.09
C CYS A 837 -32.97 3.16 14.16
N GLU A 838 -33.74 3.12 15.24
CA GLU A 838 -34.89 2.21 15.40
C GLU A 838 -35.98 2.52 14.36
N GLU A 839 -36.38 3.79 14.23
CA GLU A 839 -37.40 4.24 13.26
C GLU A 839 -37.00 3.95 11.81
N ASN A 840 -35.70 4.04 11.49
CA ASN A 840 -35.17 3.85 10.15
C ASN A 840 -34.56 2.46 9.91
N GLN A 841 -34.58 1.59 10.92
CA GLN A 841 -34.01 0.24 10.88
C GLN A 841 -32.51 0.23 10.50
N ILE A 842 -31.75 1.21 10.99
CA ILE A 842 -30.31 1.32 10.80
C ILE A 842 -29.59 0.41 11.80
N PRO A 843 -28.77 -0.55 11.33
CA PRO A 843 -28.04 -1.45 12.21
C PRO A 843 -26.92 -0.72 12.97
N ILE A 844 -26.76 -1.06 14.24
CA ILE A 844 -25.70 -0.57 15.11
C ILE A 844 -24.76 -1.72 15.47
N MET A 845 -23.47 -1.57 15.19
CA MET A 845 -22.44 -2.43 15.73
C MET A 845 -21.83 -1.76 16.96
N ALA A 846 -22.04 -2.31 18.14
CA ALA A 846 -21.42 -1.84 19.37
C ALA A 846 -20.31 -2.79 19.79
N HIS A 847 -19.12 -2.26 20.06
CA HIS A 847 -18.10 -3.03 20.78
C HIS A 847 -18.68 -3.54 22.10
N CYS A 848 -18.62 -4.84 22.42
CA CYS A 848 -19.17 -5.39 23.67
C CYS A 848 -18.31 -6.54 24.22
N SER A 849 -17.11 -6.21 24.68
CA SER A 849 -16.24 -7.13 25.41
C SER A 849 -15.55 -6.45 26.59
N ASP A 850 -15.02 -7.29 27.48
CA ASP A 850 -14.18 -6.95 28.62
C ASP A 850 -12.74 -6.56 28.24
N SER A 851 -12.46 -6.42 26.95
CA SER A 851 -11.12 -6.27 26.37
C SER A 851 -11.16 -5.39 25.11
N GLY A 852 -9.99 -5.12 24.52
CA GLY A 852 -9.87 -4.27 23.32
C GLY A 852 -9.15 -2.95 23.63
N PHE A 853 -9.77 -1.84 23.27
CA PHE A 853 -9.26 -0.48 23.47
C PHE A 853 -10.18 0.33 24.38
N ALA A 854 -9.70 1.47 24.86
CA ALA A 854 -10.47 2.41 25.68
C ALA A 854 -9.79 3.78 25.71
N THR A 855 -10.42 4.76 26.36
CA THR A 855 -9.85 6.09 26.61
C THR A 855 -8.53 6.02 27.40
N PHE A 856 -7.58 6.88 27.06
CA PHE A 856 -6.28 6.98 27.76
C PHE A 856 -6.30 8.02 28.88
N THR A 857 -7.42 8.67 29.11
CA THR A 857 -7.52 9.70 30.12
C THR A 857 -7.77 9.05 31.48
N ASP A 858 -7.14 9.57 32.53
CA ASP A 858 -7.32 9.07 33.91
C ASP A 858 -8.64 9.54 34.51
N ARG A 859 -9.25 10.57 33.91
CA ARG A 859 -10.54 11.10 34.30
C ARG A 859 -11.30 11.54 33.06
N ILE A 860 -12.63 11.48 33.10
CA ILE A 860 -13.47 11.83 31.95
C ILE A 860 -14.84 12.36 32.37
N GLN A 861 -15.37 13.33 31.63
CA GLN A 861 -16.77 13.74 31.76
C GLN A 861 -17.70 12.73 31.08
N ILE A 862 -18.66 12.21 31.84
CA ILE A 862 -19.68 11.29 31.34
C ILE A 862 -21.03 12.00 31.28
N TYR A 863 -21.74 11.84 30.16
CA TYR A 863 -23.07 12.40 29.94
C TYR A 863 -24.16 11.32 29.82
N GLY A 864 -24.19 10.40 30.78
CA GLY A 864 -25.04 9.21 30.79
C GLY A 864 -24.81 8.37 32.04
N ASP A 865 -25.32 7.15 32.06
CA ASP A 865 -25.07 6.19 33.13
C ASP A 865 -23.68 5.56 33.06
N LEU A 866 -23.10 5.33 34.22
CA LEU A 866 -21.87 4.57 34.41
C LEU A 866 -22.15 3.38 35.32
N CYS A 867 -21.60 2.21 34.99
CA CYS A 867 -21.73 1.00 35.82
C CYS A 867 -20.72 1.07 36.97
N THR A 868 -21.14 1.06 38.24
CA THR A 868 -20.25 1.36 39.39
C THR A 868 -20.01 0.21 40.38
N GLN A 869 -20.89 -0.80 40.45
CA GLN A 869 -20.81 -1.83 41.50
C GLN A 869 -21.60 -3.08 41.14
N GLU A 870 -21.11 -4.24 41.61
CA GLU A 870 -21.72 -5.57 41.59
C GLU A 870 -22.28 -5.87 42.99
N GLU A 871 -23.59 -6.15 43.09
CA GLU A 871 -24.21 -6.74 44.28
C GLU A 871 -24.36 -8.25 44.04
N ASP A 872 -23.56 -9.04 44.76
CA ASP A 872 -23.65 -10.51 44.80
C ASP A 872 -24.91 -10.91 45.57
N THR A 873 -25.87 -11.48 44.86
CA THR A 873 -27.05 -12.10 45.49
C THR A 873 -26.75 -13.58 45.73
N SER A 874 -27.34 -14.16 46.78
CA SER A 874 -27.03 -15.49 47.32
C SER A 874 -27.13 -16.69 46.35
N ASP A 875 -27.47 -16.46 45.09
CA ASP A 875 -27.66 -17.45 44.02
C ASP A 875 -26.61 -17.34 42.88
N ASN A 876 -25.45 -16.71 43.10
CA ASN A 876 -24.44 -16.40 42.06
C ASN A 876 -25.01 -15.55 40.91
N ASP A 877 -25.94 -14.63 41.21
CA ASP A 877 -26.48 -13.66 40.24
C ASP A 877 -25.98 -12.26 40.64
N TYR A 878 -25.32 -11.62 39.68
CA TYR A 878 -24.64 -10.34 39.86
C TYR A 878 -25.55 -9.21 39.40
N THR A 879 -25.89 -8.29 40.30
CA THR A 879 -26.69 -7.10 39.93
C THR A 879 -25.81 -5.86 39.89
N TYR A 880 -25.86 -5.16 38.75
CA TYR A 880 -25.02 -3.99 38.51
C TYR A 880 -25.75 -2.68 38.76
N LYS A 881 -25.12 -1.79 39.53
CA LYS A 881 -25.66 -0.46 39.79
C LYS A 881 -25.23 0.54 38.72
N LEU A 882 -26.22 1.18 38.11
CA LEU A 882 -26.04 2.27 37.15
C LEU A 882 -26.16 3.63 37.86
N VAL A 883 -25.19 4.52 37.62
CA VAL A 883 -25.15 5.87 38.18
C VAL A 883 -25.09 6.89 37.05
N PHE A 884 -26.17 7.68 36.92
CA PHE A 884 -26.23 8.77 35.95
C PHE A 884 -25.26 9.90 36.30
N LYS A 885 -24.58 10.43 35.28
CA LYS A 885 -23.66 11.57 35.33
C LYS A 885 -24.10 12.61 34.31
N ASP A 886 -24.31 13.85 34.75
CA ASP A 886 -24.60 15.00 33.88
C ASP A 886 -23.31 15.77 33.61
N LYS A 887 -22.54 15.34 32.59
CA LYS A 887 -21.22 15.89 32.23
C LYS A 887 -20.27 16.02 33.43
N ALA A 888 -20.46 15.17 34.42
CA ALA A 888 -19.66 15.14 35.63
C ALA A 888 -18.43 14.28 35.40
N TYR A 889 -17.29 14.69 35.97
CA TYR A 889 -16.07 13.92 35.90
C TYR A 889 -16.18 12.62 36.72
N HIS A 890 -15.61 11.56 36.17
CA HIS A 890 -15.30 10.31 36.84
C HIS A 890 -13.79 10.08 36.74
N ASP A 891 -13.16 9.80 37.86
CA ASP A 891 -11.77 9.39 37.94
C ASP A 891 -11.68 7.86 37.89
N PHE A 892 -10.83 7.33 37.02
CA PHE A 892 -10.52 5.92 36.91
C PHE A 892 -9.46 5.53 37.94
N GLU A 893 -9.55 4.29 38.42
CA GLU A 893 -8.64 3.72 39.41
C GLU A 893 -7.30 3.35 38.79
N TYR A 894 -7.28 2.95 37.51
CA TYR A 894 -6.09 2.55 36.77
C TYR A 894 -5.77 3.50 35.61
N ASN A 895 -4.47 3.64 35.34
CA ASN A 895 -3.93 4.36 34.19
C ASN A 895 -2.76 3.59 33.55
N LEU A 896 -2.26 4.09 32.41
CA LEU A 896 -1.18 3.45 31.64
C LEU A 896 0.12 3.23 32.43
N LEU A 897 0.38 4.01 33.49
CA LEU A 897 1.57 3.91 34.33
C LEU A 897 1.29 3.18 35.67
N GLN A 898 0.02 2.99 36.01
CA GLN A 898 -0.45 2.44 37.27
C GLN A 898 -1.55 1.40 37.02
N GLY A 899 -1.16 0.13 36.98
CA GLY A 899 -2.04 -1.01 36.73
C GLY A 899 -2.01 -1.54 35.29
N GLY A 900 -1.38 -0.82 34.37
CA GLY A 900 -1.11 -1.30 33.02
C GLY A 900 -2.24 -1.09 32.04
N PHE A 901 -1.96 -1.39 30.77
CA PHE A 901 -2.94 -1.31 29.71
C PHE A 901 -4.16 -2.21 30.00
N ASP A 902 -3.93 -3.48 30.31
CA ASP A 902 -5.00 -4.46 30.47
C ASP A 902 -5.99 -4.10 31.58
N LYS A 903 -5.53 -3.67 32.76
CA LYS A 903 -6.44 -3.27 33.85
C LYS A 903 -7.17 -1.97 33.53
N SER A 904 -6.49 -1.01 32.90
CA SER A 904 -7.08 0.26 32.47
C SER A 904 -8.21 0.04 31.47
N ILE A 905 -8.01 -0.83 30.47
CA ILE A 905 -9.01 -1.21 29.48
C ILE A 905 -10.18 -1.92 30.14
N LYS A 906 -9.91 -2.94 30.96
CA LYS A 906 -10.93 -3.72 31.66
C LYS A 906 -11.82 -2.82 32.50
N GLU A 907 -11.23 -1.95 33.33
CA GLU A 907 -11.99 -1.00 34.13
C GLU A 907 -12.91 -0.16 33.25
N ARG A 908 -12.38 0.50 32.22
CA ARG A 908 -13.16 1.35 31.32
C ARG A 908 -14.27 0.58 30.60
N ALA A 909 -14.00 -0.64 30.16
CA ALA A 909 -14.99 -1.52 29.54
C ALA A 909 -16.11 -1.88 30.53
N HIS A 910 -15.78 -2.28 31.76
CA HIS A 910 -16.79 -2.55 32.80
C HIS A 910 -17.60 -1.29 33.14
N ARG A 911 -16.99 -0.11 33.21
CA ARG A 911 -17.69 1.14 33.57
C ARG A 911 -18.58 1.66 32.41
N LEU A 912 -18.14 1.53 31.16
CA LEU A 912 -18.73 2.22 30.00
C LEU A 912 -19.30 1.29 28.92
N ASN A 913 -19.27 -0.03 29.10
CA ASN A 913 -19.70 -0.96 28.04
C ASN A 913 -20.34 -2.26 28.55
N HIS A 914 -20.54 -2.38 29.86
CA HIS A 914 -21.17 -3.56 30.44
C HIS A 914 -22.55 -3.86 29.79
N PRO A 915 -22.90 -5.13 29.52
CA PRO A 915 -24.20 -5.51 28.95
C PRO A 915 -25.43 -4.94 29.69
N THR A 916 -25.34 -4.67 30.99
CA THR A 916 -26.42 -4.00 31.76
C THR A 916 -26.76 -2.60 31.26
N LEU A 917 -25.78 -1.84 30.77
CA LEU A 917 -26.03 -0.53 30.16
C LEU A 917 -26.85 -0.69 28.87
N TRP A 918 -26.52 -1.71 28.08
CA TRP A 918 -27.24 -2.05 26.85
C TRP A 918 -28.65 -2.58 27.13
N ARG A 919 -28.88 -3.29 28.23
CA ARG A 919 -30.25 -3.64 28.68
C ARG A 919 -31.13 -2.41 28.84
N LYS A 920 -30.64 -1.37 29.52
CA LYS A 920 -31.37 -0.11 29.70
C LYS A 920 -31.67 0.58 28.36
N VAL A 921 -30.76 0.49 27.39
CA VAL A 921 -30.97 0.97 26.02
C VAL A 921 -32.11 0.20 25.35
N LEU A 922 -32.06 -1.14 25.39
CA LEU A 922 -33.02 -2.02 24.73
C LEU A 922 -34.41 -2.02 25.39
N GLU A 923 -34.51 -1.80 26.69
CA GLU A 923 -35.79 -1.60 27.37
C GLU A 923 -36.52 -0.34 26.87
N LYS A 924 -35.76 0.68 26.46
CA LYS A 924 -36.30 1.92 25.91
C LYS A 924 -36.54 1.82 24.39
N TYR A 925 -35.68 1.09 23.69
CA TYR A 925 -35.69 0.91 22.23
C TYR A 925 -35.68 -0.59 21.89
N PRO A 926 -36.80 -1.30 22.11
CA PRO A 926 -36.86 -2.77 22.00
C PRO A 926 -36.73 -3.29 20.56
N ASP A 927 -37.00 -2.43 19.56
CA ASP A 927 -36.92 -2.80 18.15
C ASP A 927 -35.58 -2.37 17.51
N LEU A 928 -34.66 -1.80 18.30
CA LEU A 928 -33.34 -1.39 17.86
C LEU A 928 -32.52 -2.57 17.34
N LYS A 929 -32.04 -2.47 16.10
CA LYS A 929 -31.11 -3.46 15.50
C LYS A 929 -29.70 -3.22 15.98
N ILE A 930 -29.22 -4.07 16.89
CA ILE A 930 -27.89 -3.91 17.49
C ILE A 930 -27.12 -5.24 17.53
N CYS A 931 -25.85 -5.19 17.14
CA CYS A 931 -24.87 -6.24 17.39
C CYS A 931 -23.99 -5.84 18.58
N LEU A 932 -24.00 -6.65 19.64
CA LEU A 932 -23.05 -6.58 20.75
C LEU A 932 -21.84 -7.45 20.40
N ALA A 933 -20.81 -6.84 19.79
CA ALA A 933 -19.70 -7.55 19.16
C ALA A 933 -18.85 -8.37 20.14
N HIS A 934 -18.15 -9.39 19.62
CA HIS A 934 -17.23 -10.29 20.34
C HIS A 934 -17.87 -11.22 21.38
N PHE A 935 -19.18 -11.18 21.54
CA PHE A 935 -19.93 -12.00 22.49
C PHE A 935 -19.37 -11.94 23.91
N GLY A 936 -19.09 -10.74 24.43
CA GLY A 936 -18.57 -10.55 25.79
C GLY A 936 -17.09 -10.86 25.95
N GLY A 937 -16.38 -11.20 24.86
CA GLY A 937 -14.96 -11.53 24.90
C GLY A 937 -14.69 -12.82 25.68
N GLY A 938 -13.81 -12.75 26.68
CA GLY A 938 -13.46 -13.89 27.52
C GLY A 938 -14.39 -14.12 28.72
N SER A 939 -15.31 -13.18 28.98
CA SER A 939 -16.15 -13.19 30.18
C SER A 939 -17.40 -14.06 29.99
N HIS A 940 -17.48 -15.16 30.74
CA HIS A 940 -18.66 -16.05 30.76
C HIS A 940 -19.92 -15.33 31.27
N GLU A 941 -19.75 -14.43 32.23
CA GLU A 941 -20.83 -13.62 32.78
C GLU A 941 -21.44 -12.70 31.70
N TRP A 942 -20.60 -12.00 30.95
CA TRP A 942 -21.06 -11.14 29.85
C TRP A 942 -21.73 -11.96 28.75
N GLN A 943 -21.22 -13.16 28.46
CA GLN A 943 -21.86 -14.09 27.53
C GLN A 943 -23.27 -14.49 27.98
N GLU A 944 -23.48 -14.78 29.27
CA GLU A 944 -24.84 -15.07 29.78
C GLU A 944 -25.76 -13.85 29.68
N GLU A 945 -25.26 -12.65 29.98
CA GLU A 945 -26.10 -11.45 29.93
C GLU A 945 -26.46 -11.07 28.48
N ILE A 946 -25.50 -11.14 27.54
CA ILE A 946 -25.78 -10.93 26.10
C ILE A 946 -26.76 -12.00 25.60
N LYS A 947 -26.61 -13.26 26.03
CA LYS A 947 -27.57 -14.32 25.72
C LYS A 947 -28.97 -13.98 26.25
N ARG A 948 -29.11 -13.49 27.49
CA ARG A 948 -30.41 -13.05 28.04
C ARG A 948 -30.99 -11.93 27.18
N LEU A 949 -30.20 -10.94 26.79
CA LEU A 949 -30.65 -9.86 25.89
C LEU A 949 -31.15 -10.39 24.53
N ILE A 950 -30.46 -11.36 23.94
CA ILE A 950 -30.90 -12.03 22.70
C ILE A 950 -32.23 -12.76 22.90
N LEU A 951 -32.48 -13.35 24.08
CA LEU A 951 -33.74 -14.03 24.36
C LEU A 951 -34.88 -13.04 24.61
N ASP A 952 -34.61 -11.95 25.31
CA ASP A 952 -35.59 -10.94 25.71
C ASP A 952 -36.01 -10.03 24.54
N PHE A 953 -35.11 -9.74 23.59
CA PHE A 953 -35.33 -8.80 22.48
C PHE A 953 -35.05 -9.44 21.12
N ASP A 954 -35.87 -9.15 20.11
CA ASP A 954 -35.82 -9.88 18.83
C ASP A 954 -34.70 -9.43 17.88
N ASN A 955 -34.23 -8.18 18.02
CA ASN A 955 -33.29 -7.52 17.12
C ASN A 955 -31.87 -7.35 17.71
N VAL A 956 -31.52 -8.19 18.69
CA VAL A 956 -30.18 -8.21 19.30
C VAL A 956 -29.34 -9.34 18.70
N TYR A 957 -28.14 -8.99 18.25
CA TYR A 957 -27.17 -9.86 17.59
C TYR A 957 -25.83 -9.84 18.32
N THR A 958 -24.96 -10.79 17.97
CA THR A 958 -23.56 -10.83 18.39
C THR A 958 -22.71 -11.43 17.27
N ASP A 959 -21.41 -11.17 17.28
CA ASP A 959 -20.44 -11.89 16.46
C ASP A 959 -19.43 -12.65 17.33
N LEU A 960 -18.63 -13.50 16.71
CA LEU A 960 -17.53 -14.23 17.35
C LEU A 960 -16.16 -13.70 16.94
N SER A 961 -16.06 -12.45 16.50
CA SER A 961 -14.75 -11.90 16.13
C SER A 961 -13.84 -11.79 17.36
N CYS A 962 -12.52 -11.86 17.17
CA CYS A 962 -11.52 -12.03 18.24
C CYS A 962 -11.61 -13.32 19.10
N GLN A 963 -12.56 -14.22 18.85
CA GLN A 963 -12.59 -15.53 19.50
C GLN A 963 -11.57 -16.48 18.84
N THR A 964 -10.38 -16.55 19.43
CA THR A 964 -9.22 -17.24 18.83
C THR A 964 -8.99 -18.65 19.37
N LYS A 965 -9.47 -18.92 20.59
CA LYS A 965 -9.24 -20.18 21.32
C LYS A 965 -10.16 -21.30 20.79
N PRO A 966 -9.61 -22.44 20.32
CA PRO A 966 -10.41 -23.57 19.84
C PRO A 966 -11.43 -24.09 20.87
N GLU A 967 -11.07 -24.12 22.15
CA GLU A 967 -11.90 -24.66 23.23
C GLU A 967 -13.14 -23.78 23.45
N MET A 968 -12.99 -22.46 23.37
CA MET A 968 -14.09 -21.52 23.49
C MET A 968 -15.07 -21.67 22.32
N LEU A 969 -14.55 -21.74 21.09
CA LEU A 969 -15.37 -21.95 19.90
C LEU A 969 -16.11 -23.30 19.94
N GLN A 970 -15.46 -24.37 20.42
CA GLN A 970 -16.09 -25.67 20.62
C GLN A 970 -17.21 -25.61 21.67
N THR A 971 -16.97 -24.91 22.78
CA THR A 971 -17.98 -24.71 23.84
C THR A 971 -19.20 -23.97 23.30
N ILE A 972 -18.99 -22.88 22.56
CA ILE A 972 -20.07 -22.11 21.91
C ILE A 972 -20.83 -23.00 20.90
N ALA A 973 -20.11 -23.76 20.07
CA ALA A 973 -20.71 -24.66 19.09
C ALA A 973 -21.54 -25.76 19.76
N GLU A 974 -21.03 -26.42 20.80
CA GLU A 974 -21.74 -27.46 21.55
C GLU A 974 -22.99 -26.93 22.24
N ARG A 975 -22.85 -25.77 22.88
CA ARG A 975 -23.92 -25.18 23.68
C ARG A 975 -25.06 -24.64 22.85
N TYR A 976 -24.77 -23.94 21.75
CA TYR A 976 -25.79 -23.18 21.01
C TYR A 976 -26.12 -23.76 19.62
N PHE A 977 -25.19 -24.48 19.00
CA PHE A 977 -25.39 -24.99 17.63
C PHE A 977 -25.68 -26.49 17.58
N LYS A 978 -25.08 -27.31 18.45
CA LYS A 978 -25.28 -28.78 18.46
C LYS A 978 -26.42 -29.23 19.38
N THR A 979 -26.88 -28.36 20.28
CA THR A 979 -27.99 -28.64 21.20
C THR A 979 -29.26 -27.94 20.71
N ASP A 980 -30.32 -28.70 20.43
CA ASP A 980 -31.55 -28.16 19.83
C ASP A 980 -32.64 -27.92 20.89
N THR A 981 -32.67 -26.70 21.44
CA THR A 981 -33.75 -26.15 22.29
C THR A 981 -34.34 -24.92 21.60
N ALA A 982 -35.55 -24.49 22.01
CA ALA A 982 -36.17 -23.27 21.47
C ALA A 982 -35.27 -22.03 21.70
N ASP A 983 -34.70 -21.90 22.89
CA ASP A 983 -33.76 -20.82 23.22
C ASP A 983 -32.52 -20.86 22.32
N ASN A 984 -31.93 -22.03 22.12
CA ASN A 984 -30.75 -22.19 21.26
C ASN A 984 -31.07 -21.91 19.79
N GLN A 985 -32.29 -22.21 19.33
CA GLN A 985 -32.76 -21.86 17.99
C GLN A 985 -32.79 -20.34 17.80
N LYS A 986 -33.28 -19.59 18.80
CA LYS A 986 -33.25 -18.12 18.79
C LYS A 986 -31.80 -17.61 18.83
N ILE A 987 -30.98 -18.09 19.77
CA ILE A 987 -29.58 -17.64 19.94
C ILE A 987 -28.75 -17.87 18.67
N ARG A 988 -28.76 -19.10 18.10
CA ARG A 988 -27.97 -19.38 16.88
C ARG A 988 -28.43 -18.58 15.66
N SER A 989 -29.67 -18.07 15.67
CA SER A 989 -30.19 -17.14 14.65
C SER A 989 -29.72 -15.69 14.81
N ARG A 990 -28.87 -15.43 15.81
CA ARG A 990 -28.35 -14.09 16.16
C ARG A 990 -26.82 -14.03 16.27
N ILE A 991 -26.13 -15.15 16.11
CA ILE A 991 -24.65 -15.22 16.13
C ILE A 991 -24.10 -15.16 14.70
N MET A 992 -23.21 -14.19 14.45
CA MET A 992 -22.52 -13.97 13.18
C MET A 992 -21.05 -14.39 13.23
N TYR A 993 -20.48 -14.69 12.07
CA TYR A 993 -19.03 -14.80 11.90
C TYR A 993 -18.45 -13.43 11.51
N GLY A 994 -17.33 -13.05 12.12
CA GLY A 994 -16.51 -11.92 11.70
C GLY A 994 -15.06 -12.19 12.07
N SER A 995 -14.12 -11.72 11.27
CA SER A 995 -12.69 -12.02 11.47
C SER A 995 -12.05 -11.14 12.53
N ASP A 996 -12.38 -9.86 12.50
CA ASP A 996 -11.57 -8.79 13.07
C ASP A 996 -10.07 -8.92 12.71
N TYR A 997 -9.85 -9.11 11.40
CA TYR A 997 -8.56 -9.49 10.80
C TYR A 997 -7.36 -8.76 11.39
N PHE A 998 -7.41 -7.43 11.45
CA PHE A 998 -6.29 -6.63 11.95
C PHE A 998 -5.87 -7.02 13.37
N LEU A 999 -6.83 -7.19 14.29
CA LEU A 999 -6.53 -7.51 15.69
C LEU A 999 -5.91 -8.91 15.83
N ASN A 1000 -6.37 -9.89 15.04
CA ASN A 1000 -5.74 -11.22 15.02
C ASN A 1000 -4.29 -11.13 14.55
N MET A 1001 -4.01 -10.32 13.54
CA MET A 1001 -2.65 -10.12 13.04
C MET A 1001 -1.76 -9.41 14.07
N LEU A 1002 -2.29 -8.45 14.85
CA LEU A 1002 -1.57 -7.85 15.98
C LEU A 1002 -1.20 -8.90 17.04
N GLN A 1003 -2.12 -9.81 17.35
CA GLN A 1003 -1.89 -10.92 18.27
C GLN A 1003 -0.94 -11.99 17.71
N GLY A 1004 -0.56 -11.88 16.43
CA GLY A 1004 0.34 -12.83 15.77
C GLY A 1004 -0.32 -14.14 15.38
N ILE A 1005 -1.64 -14.13 15.23
CA ILE A 1005 -2.41 -15.31 14.88
C ILE A 1005 -2.52 -15.35 13.37
N ALA A 1006 -1.89 -16.35 12.75
CA ALA A 1006 -2.01 -16.55 11.31
C ALA A 1006 -3.48 -16.76 10.92
N PHE A 1007 -3.94 -16.08 9.88
CA PHE A 1007 -5.35 -16.11 9.47
C PHE A 1007 -5.86 -17.53 9.20
N LYS A 1008 -5.05 -18.34 8.52
CA LYS A 1008 -5.34 -19.76 8.27
C LYS A 1008 -5.64 -20.55 9.54
N ASN A 1009 -4.94 -20.26 10.64
CA ASN A 1009 -5.17 -20.92 11.93
C ASN A 1009 -6.45 -20.40 12.57
N TYR A 1010 -6.66 -19.08 12.57
CA TYR A 1010 -7.89 -18.46 13.08
C TYR A 1010 -9.12 -19.04 12.40
N TYR A 1011 -9.20 -18.92 11.08
CA TYR A 1011 -10.32 -19.43 10.30
C TYR A 1011 -10.43 -20.97 10.36
N GLY A 1012 -9.30 -21.67 10.39
CA GLY A 1012 -9.26 -23.12 10.57
C GLY A 1012 -9.85 -23.60 11.91
N ASN A 1013 -9.75 -22.80 12.98
CA ASN A 1013 -10.38 -23.12 14.26
C ASN A 1013 -11.91 -23.05 14.17
N PHE A 1014 -12.46 -22.07 13.45
CA PHE A 1014 -13.90 -22.01 13.16
C PHE A 1014 -14.37 -23.24 12.37
N GLN A 1015 -13.63 -23.63 11.33
CA GLN A 1015 -13.96 -24.83 10.53
C GLN A 1015 -13.92 -26.14 11.32
N LYS A 1016 -13.12 -26.20 12.39
CA LYS A 1016 -13.08 -27.36 13.30
C LYS A 1016 -14.26 -27.36 14.28
N ALA A 1017 -14.66 -26.19 14.78
CA ALA A 1017 -15.71 -26.05 15.78
C ALA A 1017 -17.13 -26.13 15.17
N PHE A 1018 -17.33 -25.54 14.00
CA PHE A 1018 -18.63 -25.40 13.33
C PHE A 1018 -18.70 -26.21 12.04
N SER A 1019 -19.86 -26.79 11.73
CA SER A 1019 -20.09 -27.45 10.44
C SER A 1019 -20.11 -26.42 9.31
N GLU A 1020 -19.92 -26.87 8.06
CA GLU A 1020 -20.01 -25.95 6.91
C GLU A 1020 -21.37 -25.26 6.83
N GLN A 1021 -22.46 -25.98 7.16
CA GLN A 1021 -23.80 -25.42 7.21
C GLN A 1021 -23.94 -24.34 8.29
N HIS A 1022 -23.33 -24.54 9.46
CA HIS A 1022 -23.31 -23.52 10.52
C HIS A 1022 -22.53 -22.28 10.08
N MET A 1023 -21.35 -22.47 9.49
CA MET A 1023 -20.55 -21.36 8.96
C MET A 1023 -21.31 -20.57 7.90
N GLU A 1024 -21.95 -21.25 6.96
CA GLU A 1024 -22.79 -20.60 5.95
C GLU A 1024 -23.98 -19.85 6.57
N TYR A 1025 -24.62 -20.45 7.57
CA TYR A 1025 -25.72 -19.80 8.28
C TYR A 1025 -25.28 -18.51 8.99
N MET A 1026 -24.18 -18.57 9.75
CA MET A 1026 -23.58 -17.47 10.49
C MET A 1026 -23.03 -16.36 9.60
N SER A 1027 -22.44 -16.72 8.46
CA SER A 1027 -21.83 -15.78 7.52
C SER A 1027 -22.82 -15.24 6.49
N VAL A 1028 -24.03 -15.78 6.34
CA VAL A 1028 -24.95 -15.33 5.28
C VAL A 1028 -26.30 -14.95 5.83
N LYS A 1029 -27.06 -15.92 6.37
CA LYS A 1029 -28.45 -15.68 6.71
C LYS A 1029 -28.59 -14.69 7.87
N VAL A 1030 -27.83 -14.91 8.95
CA VAL A 1030 -27.88 -14.02 10.13
C VAL A 1030 -27.43 -12.61 9.77
N VAL A 1031 -26.36 -12.49 8.98
CA VAL A 1031 -25.81 -11.20 8.56
C VAL A 1031 -26.79 -10.43 7.67
N LYS A 1032 -27.46 -11.10 6.72
CA LYS A 1032 -28.50 -10.47 5.89
C LYS A 1032 -29.67 -9.96 6.70
N GLU A 1033 -30.11 -10.73 7.70
CA GLU A 1033 -31.19 -10.31 8.61
C GLU A 1033 -30.79 -9.07 9.42
N TYR A 1034 -29.57 -9.07 9.98
CA TYR A 1034 -29.01 -7.94 10.72
C TYR A 1034 -28.88 -6.68 9.85
N LEU A 1035 -28.33 -6.81 8.64
CA LEU A 1035 -28.16 -5.69 7.70
C LEU A 1035 -29.48 -5.25 7.05
N GLY A 1036 -30.49 -6.12 6.99
CA GLY A 1036 -31.75 -5.87 6.27
C GLY A 1036 -31.61 -5.88 4.74
N VAL A 1037 -30.80 -6.81 4.18
CA VAL A 1037 -30.47 -6.90 2.75
C VAL A 1037 -30.80 -8.24 2.10
#